data_AF-A0A661N5M1-F1
#
_entry.id   AF-A0A661N5M1-F1
#
_cell.length_a   1.000
_cell.length_b   1.000
_cell.length_c   1.000
_cell.angle_alpha   90.00
_cell.angle_beta   90.00
_cell.angle_gamma   90.00
#
_symmetry.space_group_name_H-M   'P 1'
#
loop_
_entity.id
_entity.type
_entity.pdbx_description
1 polymer ?
#
loop_
_entity_poly.entity_id
_entity_poly.type
_entity_poly.pdbx_seq_one_letter_code
_entity_poly.pdbx_strand_id
1 'polypeptide(L)'
;MMRRTYLLTLGLLLITFSSTSLFGCASKRSTPADTSIGFDSGTGEGGTDSGVLTNCTNGVLDGTETSPDCGGDCAPCADGQMCTAPTDCLSMVCRSRYCLVPSCSDAVQNGAETGTDCGGGCGRCAGGVTCTVGSDCLSGECLADMTCTASGCEDGEMNQDETDVDCGGALCPKCAGDQSCLRSDDCLSTICDAGTCTTSTCTDRTQNQDETSLDCGGLTCPGCRDGFSCLIDIDCEGMRCVSGACVSCVDGIQDAEETDVDCGGGLCDPCLDGEMCSVGTDCEGGTCEAGLCVSCMDGVLNQDESDADCGGTICAPCGTGRVCAAATDCASNICDAPTSTCNAPGCGDGVLNGVETDLDCGGGSCLACTVGQTCLAGPDCDTGVCTGGVCQAPTCTDGVSNGTETGRDCGGSGSCPRCPDYEACDGPSDCDTAACTLGRCGTTGCIPFPGVGGSTDTFGYFGCTIPMTPATLPCPDISATGTIASLSDDSNISASIGFSFEFYGTTYTTLDVQSNGGVSFTPGYMTLGNSCLPTSSGRPPQILTWWDDLNPATSGGSVRYQTLGSAPNRQFVVRWDTAAFGGSVRGLFTMVLEETTNDIQVCYYDTNLGNPSTEDRGIGATIGIDQGPADALQFSCNTASLSDGLLIQYIHP
;
A
#
# COMPACT_ATOMS: atom_id res chain seq x y z
N MET A 1 -15.15 31.48 26.35
CA MET A 1 -14.70 31.16 24.97
C MET A 1 -15.92 30.71 24.18
N MET A 2 -16.29 31.47 23.15
CA MET A 2 -17.51 31.28 22.36
C MET A 2 -17.44 29.97 21.56
N ARG A 3 -18.40 29.07 21.79
CA ARG A 3 -18.73 27.94 20.91
C ARG A 3 -19.64 28.47 19.79
N ARG A 4 -19.23 28.30 18.53
CA ARG A 4 -20.13 28.39 17.36
C ARG A 4 -20.29 26.99 16.78
N THR A 5 -21.50 26.48 16.92
CA THR A 5 -22.00 25.24 16.31
C THR A 5 -22.55 25.59 14.92
N TYR A 6 -22.05 24.97 13.86
CA TYR A 6 -22.68 25.02 12.53
C TYR A 6 -23.29 23.65 12.22
N LEU A 7 -24.62 23.61 12.18
CA LEU A 7 -25.39 22.57 11.50
C LEU A 7 -25.26 22.78 9.99
N LEU A 8 -24.89 21.73 9.26
CA LEU A 8 -25.05 21.64 7.81
C LEU A 8 -25.87 20.38 7.52
N THR A 9 -27.11 20.62 7.10
CA THR A 9 -28.11 19.64 6.70
C THR A 9 -27.79 19.06 5.32
N LEU A 10 -27.75 17.73 5.24
CA LEU A 10 -27.71 16.92 4.03
C LEU A 10 -28.93 17.22 3.14
N GLY A 11 -28.69 17.68 1.91
CA GLY A 11 -29.68 17.74 0.83
C GLY A 11 -29.34 16.72 -0.25
N LEU A 12 -29.95 15.53 -0.16
CA LEU A 12 -29.92 14.50 -1.20
C LEU A 12 -30.87 14.94 -2.33
N LEU A 13 -30.35 15.21 -3.53
CA LEU A 13 -31.17 15.40 -4.73
C LEU A 13 -30.75 14.39 -5.80
N LEU A 14 -31.54 13.31 -5.89
CA LEU A 14 -31.54 12.36 -7.00
C LEU A 14 -32.04 13.07 -8.27
N ILE A 15 -31.20 13.12 -9.30
CA ILE A 15 -31.60 13.53 -10.65
C ILE A 15 -31.55 12.30 -11.55
N THR A 16 -32.73 11.84 -11.96
CA THR A 16 -32.96 10.88 -13.04
C THR A 16 -33.54 11.62 -14.24
N PHE A 17 -32.89 11.58 -15.42
CA PHE A 17 -33.49 11.80 -16.74
C PHE A 17 -32.59 11.09 -17.77
N SER A 18 -33.03 9.96 -18.36
CA SER A 18 -33.88 9.87 -19.57
C SER A 18 -33.12 10.25 -20.85
N SER A 19 -32.56 9.23 -21.50
CA SER A 19 -32.05 9.27 -22.88
C SER A 19 -33.21 9.23 -23.87
N THR A 20 -33.36 10.29 -24.67
CA THR A 20 -34.13 10.25 -25.92
C THR A 20 -33.30 10.81 -27.05
N SER A 21 -33.12 9.94 -28.04
CA SER A 21 -32.56 10.16 -29.37
C SER A 21 -33.30 11.24 -30.15
N LEU A 22 -32.58 12.02 -30.94
CA LEU A 22 -33.13 12.78 -32.06
C LEU A 22 -32.28 12.53 -33.31
N PHE A 23 -33.03 12.21 -34.37
CA PHE A 23 -32.63 11.83 -35.73
C PHE A 23 -32.09 13.00 -36.56
N GLY A 24 -31.42 12.64 -37.66
CA GLY A 24 -30.84 13.50 -38.71
C GLY A 24 -31.84 14.39 -39.47
N CYS A 25 -31.49 15.05 -40.58
CA CYS A 25 -30.66 14.61 -41.71
C CYS A 25 -30.44 15.78 -42.69
N ALA A 26 -29.38 15.74 -43.51
CA ALA A 26 -29.34 16.01 -44.97
C ALA A 26 -27.98 16.63 -45.41
N SER A 27 -27.09 15.87 -46.08
CA SER A 27 -26.97 15.65 -47.54
C SER A 27 -26.05 16.70 -48.20
N LYS A 28 -24.99 16.33 -48.95
CA LYS A 28 -25.06 15.65 -50.24
C LYS A 28 -23.76 14.90 -50.59
N ARG A 29 -23.96 13.73 -51.20
CA ARG A 29 -22.98 12.91 -51.91
C ARG A 29 -23.20 13.12 -53.41
N SER A 30 -22.12 13.22 -54.19
CA SER A 30 -22.15 13.15 -55.64
C SER A 30 -21.04 12.24 -56.14
N THR A 31 -21.43 11.25 -56.92
CA THR A 31 -20.63 10.43 -57.86
C THR A 31 -21.15 10.79 -59.27
N PRO A 32 -20.41 10.65 -60.39
CA PRO A 32 -19.96 9.35 -60.88
C PRO A 32 -18.59 9.32 -61.60
N ALA A 33 -18.23 8.09 -61.98
CA ALA A 33 -17.03 7.56 -62.63
C ALA A 33 -16.59 8.21 -63.96
N ASP A 34 -15.29 8.03 -64.29
CA ASP A 34 -14.82 7.69 -65.65
C ASP A 34 -13.38 7.11 -65.57
N THR A 35 -13.19 5.82 -65.82
CA THR A 35 -12.71 5.19 -67.08
C THR A 35 -11.26 5.51 -67.47
N SER A 36 -10.46 4.46 -67.39
CA SER A 36 -9.19 4.29 -68.07
C SER A 36 -9.38 4.30 -69.59
N ILE A 37 -8.61 5.15 -70.28
CA ILE A 37 -8.53 5.17 -71.73
C ILE A 37 -7.13 4.68 -72.12
N GLY A 38 -7.08 3.59 -72.87
CA GLY A 38 -5.90 3.15 -73.62
C GLY A 38 -6.02 3.47 -75.11
N PHE A 39 -4.90 3.27 -75.81
CA PHE A 39 -4.56 3.44 -77.24
C PHE A 39 -3.95 4.80 -77.64
N ASP A 40 -2.94 4.90 -78.51
CA ASP A 40 -1.85 4.07 -79.06
C ASP A 40 -1.15 4.95 -80.14
N SER A 41 0.07 4.56 -80.55
CA SER A 41 0.79 4.91 -81.79
C SER A 41 1.58 6.23 -81.78
N GLY A 42 2.87 6.32 -82.10
CA GLY A 42 3.87 5.35 -82.56
C GLY A 42 5.05 6.05 -83.27
N THR A 43 6.08 5.25 -83.59
CA THR A 43 7.20 5.45 -84.54
C THR A 43 8.54 6.03 -84.06
N GLY A 44 9.63 5.32 -84.39
CA GLY A 44 10.85 5.94 -84.91
C GLY A 44 12.16 5.75 -84.12
N GLU A 45 12.84 4.63 -84.39
CA GLU A 45 14.29 4.44 -84.61
C GLU A 45 15.34 5.48 -84.14
N GLY A 46 16.46 4.95 -83.62
CA GLY A 46 17.80 5.47 -83.91
C GLY A 46 18.51 6.17 -82.75
N GLY A 47 19.35 5.42 -82.04
CA GLY A 47 20.11 5.93 -80.88
C GLY A 47 21.29 6.82 -81.23
N THR A 48 21.84 7.45 -80.18
CA THR A 48 23.29 7.62 -79.89
C THR A 48 23.41 8.12 -78.44
N ASP A 49 24.09 7.36 -77.59
CA ASP A 49 25.31 7.80 -76.91
C ASP A 49 25.14 8.93 -75.88
N SER A 50 24.89 8.55 -74.63
CA SER A 50 25.64 9.04 -73.47
C SER A 50 25.39 8.06 -72.33
N GLY A 51 26.47 7.60 -71.70
CA GLY A 51 26.42 6.64 -70.60
C GLY A 51 25.47 7.12 -69.51
N VAL A 52 24.28 6.52 -69.47
CA VAL A 52 23.43 6.56 -68.28
C VAL A 52 24.20 5.76 -67.26
N LEU A 53 24.85 6.46 -66.33
CA LEU A 53 25.40 5.84 -65.15
C LEU A 53 24.24 5.10 -64.50
N THR A 54 24.29 3.78 -64.51
CA THR A 54 23.23 2.87 -64.07
C THR A 54 22.91 2.99 -62.57
N ASN A 55 23.60 3.88 -61.87
CA ASN A 55 23.37 4.21 -60.47
C ASN A 55 22.21 5.20 -60.29
N CYS A 56 22.08 6.25 -61.11
CA CYS A 56 21.17 7.39 -60.85
C CYS A 56 19.64 7.12 -60.89
N THR A 57 19.16 5.87 -60.85
CA THR A 57 17.73 5.51 -60.85
C THR A 57 17.45 4.14 -60.20
N ASN A 58 18.40 3.58 -59.44
CA ASN A 58 18.32 2.23 -58.90
C ASN A 58 17.81 2.16 -57.43
N GLY A 59 17.57 3.31 -56.79
CA GLY A 59 17.06 3.45 -55.42
C GLY A 59 18.11 3.15 -54.34
N VAL A 60 19.39 3.07 -54.70
CA VAL A 60 20.51 2.70 -53.84
C VAL A 60 21.58 3.77 -53.96
N LEU A 61 22.14 4.22 -52.84
CA LEU A 61 23.27 5.16 -52.85
C LEU A 61 24.54 4.46 -53.38
N ASP A 62 24.84 4.58 -54.67
CA ASP A 62 26.06 4.04 -55.27
C ASP A 62 26.72 4.97 -56.31
N GLY A 63 28.03 4.77 -56.51
CA GLY A 63 28.84 5.65 -57.35
C GLY A 63 29.15 7.01 -56.70
N THR A 64 28.91 8.12 -57.42
CA THR A 64 29.19 9.50 -57.01
C THR A 64 27.97 10.23 -56.44
N GLU A 65 26.86 9.53 -56.27
CA GLU A 65 25.63 10.05 -55.68
C GLU A 65 25.82 10.53 -54.26
N THR A 66 25.10 11.59 -53.91
CA THR A 66 25.08 12.11 -52.54
C THR A 66 23.82 11.69 -51.79
N SER A 67 22.71 11.45 -52.50
CA SER A 67 21.50 10.77 -51.99
C SER A 67 21.08 9.71 -53.02
N PRO A 68 20.34 8.65 -52.65
CA PRO A 68 19.95 7.61 -53.61
C PRO A 68 19.35 8.22 -54.88
N ASP A 69 19.97 7.92 -56.03
CA ASP A 69 19.60 8.39 -57.37
C ASP A 69 19.79 9.89 -57.68
N CYS A 70 20.49 10.67 -56.84
CA CYS A 70 20.73 12.10 -57.11
C CYS A 70 22.04 12.66 -56.51
N GLY A 71 22.48 13.80 -57.06
CA GLY A 71 23.71 14.49 -56.66
C GLY A 71 24.99 13.93 -57.30
N GLY A 72 26.09 14.68 -57.23
CA GLY A 72 27.34 14.34 -57.91
C GLY A 72 27.21 14.43 -59.43
N ASP A 73 27.42 13.30 -60.13
CA ASP A 73 27.26 13.20 -61.59
C ASP A 73 25.80 12.95 -62.03
N CYS A 74 24.90 12.73 -61.08
CA CYS A 74 23.46 12.56 -61.31
C CYS A 74 22.72 13.91 -61.33
N ALA A 75 21.41 13.88 -61.56
CA ALA A 75 20.59 15.09 -61.47
C ALA A 75 20.66 15.69 -60.04
N PRO A 76 20.65 17.02 -59.88
CA PRO A 76 20.66 17.64 -58.56
C PRO A 76 19.45 17.17 -57.74
N CYS A 77 19.70 16.91 -56.47
CA CYS A 77 18.72 16.43 -55.53
C CYS A 77 17.66 17.47 -55.19
N ALA A 78 16.46 16.97 -54.86
CA ALA A 78 15.40 17.78 -54.27
C ALA A 78 15.74 18.16 -52.81
N ASP A 79 14.98 19.12 -52.28
CA ASP A 79 15.18 19.61 -50.91
C ASP A 79 15.04 18.47 -49.88
N GLY A 80 15.85 18.51 -48.82
CA GLY A 80 15.94 17.50 -47.77
C GLY A 80 16.82 16.28 -48.08
N GLN A 81 17.33 16.16 -49.31
CA GLN A 81 18.23 15.08 -49.71
C GLN A 81 19.69 15.39 -49.40
N MET A 82 20.53 14.36 -49.30
CA MET A 82 21.94 14.53 -48.92
C MET A 82 22.78 15.13 -50.05
N CYS A 83 23.75 15.98 -49.69
CA CYS A 83 24.64 16.69 -50.61
C CYS A 83 26.05 16.83 -50.05
N THR A 84 27.03 17.04 -50.95
CA THR A 84 28.43 17.32 -50.57
C THR A 84 28.93 18.66 -51.12
N ALA A 85 28.32 19.13 -52.21
CA ALA A 85 28.56 20.41 -52.84
C ALA A 85 27.22 21.12 -53.14
N PRO A 86 27.21 22.46 -53.20
CA PRO A 86 26.04 23.24 -53.62
C PRO A 86 25.41 22.77 -54.93
N THR A 87 26.23 22.36 -55.90
CA THR A 87 25.79 21.86 -57.21
C THR A 87 25.00 20.57 -57.16
N ASP A 88 25.08 19.82 -56.06
CA ASP A 88 24.32 18.59 -55.86
C ASP A 88 22.84 18.88 -55.58
N CYS A 89 22.46 20.14 -55.38
CA CYS A 89 21.11 20.55 -54.98
C CYS A 89 20.42 21.40 -56.05
N LEU A 90 19.12 21.17 -56.25
CA LEU A 90 18.29 22.03 -57.11
C LEU A 90 18.27 23.49 -56.63
N SER A 91 18.33 23.71 -55.31
CA SER A 91 18.42 25.02 -54.68
C SER A 91 19.79 25.68 -54.80
N MET A 92 20.82 24.94 -55.19
CA MET A 92 22.23 25.34 -55.06
C MET A 92 22.68 25.64 -53.62
N VAL A 93 21.95 25.16 -52.60
CA VAL A 93 22.32 25.36 -51.19
C VAL A 93 22.51 24.01 -50.52
N CYS A 94 23.78 23.67 -50.28
CA CYS A 94 24.16 22.49 -49.51
C CYS A 94 24.73 22.91 -48.16
N ARG A 95 23.99 22.65 -47.07
CA ARG A 95 24.44 22.98 -45.71
C ARG A 95 24.17 21.81 -44.78
N SER A 96 25.12 21.54 -43.87
CA SER A 96 25.05 20.38 -42.96
C SER A 96 24.83 19.04 -43.67
N ARG A 97 25.30 18.93 -44.93
CA ARG A 97 25.13 17.77 -45.84
C ARG A 97 23.71 17.54 -46.36
N TYR A 98 22.81 18.51 -46.27
CA TYR A 98 21.48 18.41 -46.87
C TYR A 98 21.20 19.58 -47.81
N CYS A 99 20.46 19.30 -48.89
CA CYS A 99 19.92 20.30 -49.80
C CYS A 99 18.81 21.06 -49.08
N LEU A 100 19.01 22.36 -48.89
CA LEU A 100 18.00 23.21 -48.26
C LEU A 100 17.05 23.77 -49.30
N VAL A 101 15.82 24.08 -48.89
CA VAL A 101 14.83 24.78 -49.72
C VAL A 101 15.37 26.18 -50.08
N PRO A 102 15.18 26.67 -51.33
CA PRO A 102 15.47 28.05 -51.71
C PRO A 102 14.88 29.05 -50.72
N SER A 103 15.68 29.97 -50.19
CA SER A 103 15.23 30.93 -49.18
C SER A 103 15.72 32.34 -49.49
N CYS A 104 14.92 33.35 -49.13
CA CYS A 104 15.23 34.78 -49.30
C CYS A 104 16.38 35.31 -48.41
N SER A 105 17.34 34.46 -48.04
CA SER A 105 18.44 34.77 -47.12
C SER A 105 19.59 33.76 -47.20
N ASP A 106 19.67 32.96 -48.27
CA ASP A 106 20.68 31.91 -48.43
C ASP A 106 21.93 32.34 -49.22
N ALA A 107 21.99 33.63 -49.60
CA ALA A 107 23.07 34.27 -50.35
C ALA A 107 23.23 33.75 -51.79
N VAL A 108 22.23 33.06 -52.33
CA VAL A 108 22.22 32.51 -53.68
C VAL A 108 20.96 32.94 -54.40
N GLN A 109 21.10 33.52 -55.60
CA GLN A 109 19.93 33.86 -56.41
C GLN A 109 19.26 32.60 -56.97
N ASN A 110 18.25 32.09 -56.28
CA ASN A 110 17.54 30.85 -56.63
C ASN A 110 16.01 31.05 -56.49
N GLY A 111 15.23 30.00 -56.80
CA GLY A 111 13.77 30.05 -56.65
C GLY A 111 13.11 31.18 -57.46
N ALA A 112 12.33 32.03 -56.77
CA ALA A 112 11.57 33.13 -57.38
C ALA A 112 12.31 34.48 -57.36
N GLU A 113 13.55 34.52 -56.90
CA GLU A 113 14.30 35.75 -56.64
C GLU A 113 14.74 36.49 -57.91
N THR A 114 14.61 37.82 -57.91
CA THR A 114 15.04 38.67 -59.03
C THR A 114 16.40 39.34 -58.80
N GLY A 115 16.85 39.39 -57.54
CA GLY A 115 18.24 39.61 -57.13
C GLY A 115 18.62 38.63 -56.01
N THR A 116 19.89 38.51 -55.65
CA THR A 116 20.33 37.59 -54.60
C THR A 116 19.58 37.86 -53.29
N ASP A 117 18.81 36.87 -52.80
CA ASP A 117 17.96 36.93 -51.60
C ASP A 117 16.78 37.94 -51.64
N CYS A 118 16.42 38.47 -52.82
CA CYS A 118 15.41 39.53 -52.90
C CYS A 118 14.58 39.53 -54.21
N GLY A 119 13.38 40.10 -54.16
CA GLY A 119 12.48 40.28 -55.29
C GLY A 119 11.70 39.02 -55.72
N GLY A 120 10.73 39.18 -56.63
CA GLY A 120 9.95 38.08 -57.23
C GLY A 120 9.16 37.17 -56.28
N GLY A 121 8.97 37.57 -55.03
CA GLY A 121 8.30 36.81 -53.96
C GLY A 121 8.97 36.98 -52.60
N CYS A 122 10.24 37.38 -52.61
CA CYS A 122 11.04 37.75 -51.45
C CYS A 122 10.94 39.25 -51.09
N GLY A 123 11.62 39.66 -50.02
CA GLY A 123 11.74 41.07 -49.64
C GLY A 123 12.26 41.95 -50.79
N ARG A 124 11.93 43.24 -50.77
CA ARG A 124 12.32 44.16 -51.86
C ARG A 124 13.83 44.38 -51.87
N CYS A 125 14.42 44.41 -53.05
CA CYS A 125 15.84 44.59 -53.32
C CYS A 125 16.31 46.03 -53.07
N ALA A 126 17.51 46.13 -52.51
CA ALA A 126 18.24 47.38 -52.29
C ALA A 126 18.70 48.05 -53.60
N GLY A 127 19.06 49.32 -53.52
CA GLY A 127 19.60 50.08 -54.65
C GLY A 127 20.85 49.43 -55.28
N GLY A 128 20.86 49.27 -56.61
CA GLY A 128 21.95 48.68 -57.39
C GLY A 128 21.89 47.16 -57.56
N VAL A 129 20.92 46.48 -56.92
CA VAL A 129 20.65 45.05 -57.11
C VAL A 129 19.79 44.80 -58.34
N THR A 130 19.90 43.62 -58.94
CA THR A 130 19.12 43.26 -60.13
C THR A 130 17.63 43.15 -59.82
N CYS A 131 16.80 43.58 -60.77
CA CYS A 131 15.34 43.57 -60.65
C CYS A 131 14.68 43.28 -62.01
N THR A 132 13.43 42.84 -61.98
CA THR A 132 12.65 42.60 -63.21
C THR A 132 11.45 43.54 -63.34
N VAL A 133 10.87 43.94 -62.21
CA VAL A 133 9.75 44.88 -62.14
C VAL A 133 9.98 45.88 -61.00
N GLY A 134 9.38 47.08 -61.09
CA GLY A 134 9.56 48.11 -60.06
C GLY A 134 9.15 47.68 -58.65
N SER A 135 8.17 46.78 -58.53
CA SER A 135 7.76 46.21 -57.24
C SER A 135 8.82 45.33 -56.56
N ASP A 136 9.85 44.91 -57.30
CA ASP A 136 10.99 44.17 -56.74
C ASP A 136 11.94 45.11 -55.97
N CYS A 137 11.90 46.42 -56.22
CA CYS A 137 12.84 47.38 -55.66
C CYS A 137 12.26 48.09 -54.44
N LEU A 138 13.12 48.37 -53.45
CA LEU A 138 12.73 49.15 -52.27
C LEU A 138 12.27 50.56 -52.66
N SER A 139 12.94 51.16 -53.65
CA SER A 139 12.54 52.42 -54.29
C SER A 139 11.26 52.35 -55.13
N GLY A 140 10.75 51.16 -55.42
CA GLY A 140 9.59 50.95 -56.31
C GLY A 140 9.89 51.11 -57.80
N GLU A 141 11.14 51.41 -58.18
CA GLU A 141 11.55 51.73 -59.55
C GLU A 141 12.76 50.89 -59.99
N CYS A 142 12.55 50.06 -61.01
CA CYS A 142 13.58 49.25 -61.66
C CYS A 142 14.04 49.97 -62.95
N LEU A 143 15.33 50.31 -63.03
CA LEU A 143 15.91 51.04 -64.15
C LEU A 143 15.94 50.19 -65.43
N ALA A 144 16.12 50.85 -66.57
CA ALA A 144 16.17 50.17 -67.88
C ALA A 144 17.36 49.21 -68.05
N ASP A 145 18.37 49.32 -67.19
CA ASP A 145 19.50 48.39 -67.09
C ASP A 145 19.25 47.21 -66.14
N MET A 146 18.01 47.02 -65.70
CA MET A 146 17.56 45.96 -64.79
C MET A 146 18.15 46.07 -63.37
N THR A 147 18.43 47.29 -62.90
CA THR A 147 18.90 47.54 -61.52
C THR A 147 17.97 48.45 -60.73
N CYS A 148 17.88 48.24 -59.41
CA CYS A 148 17.05 49.06 -58.53
C CYS A 148 17.66 50.45 -58.31
N THR A 149 16.84 51.50 -58.33
CA THR A 149 17.29 52.84 -57.91
C THR A 149 17.46 52.86 -56.38
N ALA A 150 18.42 53.62 -55.86
CA ALA A 150 18.57 53.84 -54.42
C ALA A 150 17.34 54.55 -53.82
N SER A 151 16.90 54.12 -52.64
CA SER A 151 15.75 54.67 -51.92
C SER A 151 16.17 55.58 -50.76
N GLY A 152 15.19 56.27 -50.14
CA GLY A 152 15.44 57.04 -48.90
C GLY A 152 15.81 56.14 -47.73
N CYS A 153 15.31 54.90 -47.72
CA CYS A 153 15.54 53.86 -46.69
C CYS A 153 16.97 53.32 -46.60
N GLU A 154 17.94 53.98 -47.22
CA GLU A 154 19.33 53.52 -47.37
C GLU A 154 20.33 54.69 -47.33
N ASP A 155 19.88 55.90 -46.98
CA ASP A 155 20.66 57.13 -47.10
C ASP A 155 21.27 57.63 -45.78
N GLY A 156 21.00 56.93 -44.68
CA GLY A 156 21.59 57.21 -43.36
C GLY A 156 20.88 58.31 -42.59
N GLU A 157 19.74 58.82 -43.08
CA GLU A 157 19.01 59.93 -42.49
C GLU A 157 17.53 59.58 -42.35
N MET A 158 16.95 59.75 -41.15
CA MET A 158 15.51 59.53 -40.92
C MET A 158 14.66 60.47 -41.79
N ASN A 159 14.15 59.98 -42.92
CA ASN A 159 13.36 60.79 -43.84
C ASN A 159 12.19 60.02 -44.47
N GLN A 160 11.32 60.75 -45.18
CA GLN A 160 10.12 60.19 -45.81
C GLN A 160 9.20 59.44 -44.83
N ASP A 161 8.86 58.16 -45.08
CA ASP A 161 7.93 57.36 -44.27
C ASP A 161 8.59 56.54 -43.15
N GLU A 162 9.90 56.70 -42.93
CA GLU A 162 10.68 56.03 -41.90
C GLU A 162 10.25 56.40 -40.47
N THR A 163 10.28 55.42 -39.57
CA THR A 163 10.04 55.64 -38.13
C THR A 163 11.32 55.65 -37.30
N ASP A 164 12.44 55.15 -37.83
CA ASP A 164 13.81 55.39 -37.36
C ASP A 164 14.76 55.40 -38.58
N VAL A 165 16.03 55.79 -38.42
CA VAL A 165 16.99 55.95 -39.52
C VAL A 165 17.01 54.70 -40.42
N ASP A 166 16.63 54.87 -41.70
CA ASP A 166 16.58 53.83 -42.73
C ASP A 166 15.62 52.65 -42.43
N CYS A 167 14.68 52.78 -41.48
CA CYS A 167 13.74 51.71 -41.13
C CYS A 167 12.34 52.19 -40.68
N GLY A 168 11.36 51.30 -40.79
CA GLY A 168 9.98 51.51 -40.37
C GLY A 168 9.12 52.26 -41.40
N GLY A 169 7.81 52.31 -41.18
CA GLY A 169 6.88 52.80 -42.19
C GLY A 169 6.37 51.71 -43.12
N ALA A 170 5.78 52.11 -44.25
CA ALA A 170 5.11 51.18 -45.16
C ALA A 170 6.04 50.65 -46.27
N LEU A 171 7.09 51.40 -46.60
CA LEU A 171 7.99 51.09 -47.72
C LEU A 171 9.36 50.58 -47.27
N CYS A 172 9.89 51.05 -46.13
CA CYS A 172 11.21 50.68 -45.65
C CYS A 172 11.22 49.35 -44.84
N PRO A 173 12.39 48.70 -44.67
CA PRO A 173 12.53 47.52 -43.84
C PRO A 173 12.10 47.80 -42.39
N LYS A 174 11.56 46.80 -41.69
CA LYS A 174 11.13 46.97 -40.30
C LYS A 174 12.33 47.23 -39.38
N CYS A 175 12.12 48.06 -38.36
CA CYS A 175 13.11 48.41 -37.37
C CYS A 175 13.42 47.25 -36.39
N ALA A 176 14.69 47.10 -36.04
CA ALA A 176 15.20 46.15 -35.06
C ALA A 176 14.91 46.59 -33.61
N GLY A 177 15.22 45.73 -32.65
CA GLY A 177 15.03 46.03 -31.23
C GLY A 177 15.75 47.33 -30.81
N ASP A 178 15.12 48.09 -29.92
CA ASP A 178 15.53 49.41 -29.40
C ASP A 178 15.49 50.58 -30.40
N GLN A 179 15.06 50.35 -31.65
CA GLN A 179 14.80 51.41 -32.63
C GLN A 179 13.37 51.97 -32.52
N SER A 180 13.16 53.20 -32.96
CA SER A 180 11.92 53.96 -32.80
C SER A 180 10.82 53.47 -33.73
N CYS A 181 9.58 53.44 -33.23
CA CYS A 181 8.42 52.96 -33.98
C CYS A 181 7.16 53.78 -33.65
N LEU A 182 6.20 53.79 -34.58
CA LEU A 182 4.88 54.42 -34.39
C LEU A 182 3.74 53.39 -34.38
N ARG A 183 3.97 52.23 -34.99
CA ARG A 183 3.06 51.10 -35.06
C ARG A 183 3.84 49.81 -34.86
N SER A 184 3.16 48.81 -34.32
CA SER A 184 3.65 47.44 -34.23
C SER A 184 4.22 46.90 -35.53
N ASP A 185 3.61 47.23 -36.68
CA ASP A 185 4.09 46.78 -38.00
C ASP A 185 5.44 47.36 -38.40
N ASP A 186 5.86 48.48 -37.79
CA ASP A 186 7.16 49.11 -38.05
C ASP A 186 8.32 48.29 -37.44
N CYS A 187 8.04 47.36 -36.54
CA CYS A 187 9.03 46.57 -35.80
C CYS A 187 9.17 45.15 -36.34
N LEU A 188 10.41 44.63 -36.40
CA LEU A 188 10.66 43.22 -36.71
C LEU A 188 9.95 42.27 -35.72
N SER A 189 9.92 42.65 -34.44
CA SER A 189 9.20 41.92 -33.39
C SER A 189 7.68 42.04 -33.49
N THR A 190 7.16 42.89 -34.38
CA THR A 190 5.74 43.28 -34.45
C THR A 190 5.19 43.95 -33.17
N ILE A 191 6.07 44.32 -32.23
CA ILE A 191 5.70 44.90 -30.96
C ILE A 191 6.39 46.26 -30.83
N CYS A 192 5.59 47.32 -30.97
CA CYS A 192 5.99 48.68 -30.69
C CYS A 192 5.48 49.05 -29.30
N ASP A 193 6.34 48.94 -28.28
CA ASP A 193 6.00 49.32 -26.91
C ASP A 193 6.72 50.61 -26.51
N ALA A 194 5.97 51.53 -25.90
CA ALA A 194 6.45 52.85 -25.50
C ALA A 194 7.17 53.67 -26.60
N GLY A 195 6.89 53.40 -27.89
CA GLY A 195 7.50 54.09 -29.03
C GLY A 195 8.86 53.52 -29.48
N THR A 196 9.23 52.36 -28.95
CA THR A 196 10.44 51.61 -29.32
C THR A 196 10.10 50.15 -29.63
N CYS A 197 10.76 49.58 -30.62
CA CYS A 197 10.62 48.17 -30.95
C CYS A 197 11.23 47.33 -29.83
N THR A 198 10.44 46.49 -29.18
CA THR A 198 10.97 45.57 -28.17
C THR A 198 11.64 44.38 -28.85
N THR A 199 12.70 43.84 -28.27
CA THR A 199 13.23 42.53 -28.67
C THR A 199 12.24 41.45 -28.28
N SER A 200 11.80 40.63 -29.24
CA SER A 200 10.92 39.47 -29.04
C SER A 200 11.59 38.45 -28.12
N THR A 201 10.85 37.95 -27.13
CA THR A 201 11.32 36.96 -26.16
C THR A 201 10.42 35.74 -26.24
N CYS A 202 10.97 34.53 -26.06
CA CYS A 202 10.29 33.22 -26.09
C CYS A 202 9.24 33.01 -24.96
N THR A 203 8.48 34.05 -24.62
CA THR A 203 7.43 34.10 -23.59
C THR A 203 6.36 35.14 -23.93
N ASP A 204 6.33 35.64 -25.17
CA ASP A 204 5.48 36.76 -25.59
C ASP A 204 4.08 36.32 -26.08
N ARG A 205 3.81 35.01 -26.07
CA ARG A 205 2.55 34.35 -26.47
C ARG A 205 2.18 34.62 -27.91
N THR A 206 3.18 34.76 -28.76
CA THR A 206 3.01 34.97 -30.19
C THR A 206 4.02 34.12 -30.92
N GLN A 207 3.58 33.24 -31.83
CA GLN A 207 4.50 32.42 -32.60
C GLN A 207 5.28 33.32 -33.58
N ASN A 208 6.49 33.72 -33.20
CA ASN A 208 7.35 34.61 -33.96
C ASN A 208 8.83 34.15 -33.94
N GLN A 209 9.72 34.81 -34.68
CA GLN A 209 11.09 34.30 -34.93
C GLN A 209 11.09 32.87 -35.51
N ASP A 210 11.96 31.98 -35.03
CA ASP A 210 12.12 30.59 -35.45
C ASP A 210 11.29 29.59 -34.60
N GLU A 211 10.31 30.08 -33.84
CA GLU A 211 9.39 29.26 -33.05
C GLU A 211 8.51 28.34 -33.92
N THR A 212 8.56 27.05 -33.64
CA THR A 212 7.71 26.06 -34.33
C THR A 212 6.37 25.83 -33.63
N SER A 213 6.25 26.22 -32.37
CA SER A 213 5.00 26.39 -31.63
C SER A 213 5.05 27.63 -30.74
N LEU A 214 3.89 28.05 -30.21
CA LEU A 214 3.77 29.25 -29.39
C LEU A 214 4.84 29.31 -28.28
N ASP A 215 5.76 30.28 -28.35
CA ASP A 215 6.85 30.49 -27.38
C ASP A 215 7.89 29.34 -27.26
N CYS A 216 7.97 28.42 -28.22
CA CYS A 216 8.93 27.32 -28.20
C CYS A 216 9.35 26.82 -29.60
N GLY A 217 10.48 26.13 -29.66
CA GLY A 217 11.04 25.55 -30.89
C GLY A 217 11.95 26.52 -31.64
N GLY A 218 12.68 26.01 -32.62
CA GLY A 218 13.75 26.74 -33.29
C GLY A 218 15.10 26.68 -32.55
N LEU A 219 16.06 27.44 -33.05
CA LEU A 219 17.41 27.61 -32.50
C LEU A 219 17.50 28.70 -31.43
N THR A 220 16.58 29.65 -31.44
CA THR A 220 16.59 30.82 -30.54
C THR A 220 15.80 30.58 -29.25
N CYS A 221 14.78 29.72 -29.30
CA CYS A 221 13.89 29.43 -28.18
C CYS A 221 14.08 28.02 -27.62
N PRO A 222 13.69 27.78 -26.36
CA PRO A 222 13.73 26.44 -25.77
C PRO A 222 12.88 25.45 -26.58
N GLY A 223 13.31 24.19 -26.65
CA GLY A 223 12.56 23.13 -27.33
C GLY A 223 11.14 22.99 -26.78
N CYS A 224 10.22 22.65 -27.67
CA CYS A 224 8.83 22.39 -27.37
C CYS A 224 8.65 21.05 -26.66
N ARG A 225 7.64 20.99 -25.79
CA ARG A 225 7.18 19.76 -25.14
C ARG A 225 6.43 18.88 -26.14
N ASP A 226 6.21 17.64 -25.73
CA ASP A 226 5.48 16.66 -26.51
C ASP A 226 4.07 17.10 -26.91
N GLY A 227 3.68 16.71 -28.13
CA GLY A 227 2.41 17.09 -28.74
C GLY A 227 2.36 18.50 -29.33
N PHE A 228 3.36 19.35 -29.11
CA PHE A 228 3.51 20.63 -29.80
C PHE A 228 4.13 20.45 -31.19
N SER A 229 3.83 21.37 -32.10
CA SER A 229 4.30 21.32 -33.49
C SER A 229 5.80 21.59 -33.59
N CYS A 230 6.46 20.77 -34.38
CA CYS A 230 7.88 20.85 -34.70
C CYS A 230 8.09 20.70 -36.21
N LEU A 231 9.23 21.17 -36.70
CA LEU A 231 9.67 20.99 -38.08
C LEU A 231 10.91 20.10 -38.16
N ILE A 232 11.78 20.19 -37.16
CA ILE A 232 13.03 19.43 -37.03
C ILE A 232 13.25 19.03 -35.57
N ASP A 233 14.08 18.02 -35.37
CA ASP A 233 14.35 17.42 -34.05
C ASP A 233 14.74 18.43 -32.96
N ILE A 234 15.55 19.45 -33.30
CA ILE A 234 16.00 20.48 -32.33
C ILE A 234 14.85 21.35 -31.78
N ASP A 235 13.70 21.35 -32.45
CA ASP A 235 12.53 22.08 -32.00
C ASP A 235 11.87 21.42 -30.78
N CYS A 236 12.29 20.23 -30.39
CA CYS A 236 11.73 19.43 -29.31
C CYS A 236 12.69 19.33 -28.13
N GLU A 237 12.14 19.35 -26.91
CA GLU A 237 12.94 19.14 -25.68
C GLU A 237 13.63 17.76 -25.71
N GLY A 238 12.94 16.71 -26.19
CA GLY A 238 13.46 15.36 -26.41
C GLY A 238 14.20 15.15 -27.75
N MET A 239 14.50 16.22 -28.51
CA MET A 239 15.27 16.15 -29.76
C MET A 239 14.69 15.20 -30.84
N ARG A 240 13.36 14.99 -30.86
CA ARG A 240 12.68 14.09 -31.81
C ARG A 240 11.36 14.67 -32.30
N CYS A 241 11.31 14.97 -33.60
CA CYS A 241 10.13 15.46 -34.28
C CYS A 241 9.53 14.37 -35.17
N VAL A 242 8.39 13.80 -34.79
CA VAL A 242 7.71 12.71 -35.52
C VAL A 242 6.37 13.19 -36.05
N SER A 243 6.18 13.11 -37.37
CA SER A 243 4.94 13.54 -38.05
C SER A 243 4.52 14.99 -37.75
N GLY A 244 5.49 15.88 -37.48
CA GLY A 244 5.25 17.30 -37.19
C GLY A 244 4.84 17.59 -35.76
N ALA A 245 5.00 16.64 -34.83
CA ALA A 245 4.85 16.82 -33.39
C ALA A 245 6.07 16.31 -32.62
N CYS A 246 6.41 16.97 -31.52
CA CYS A 246 7.43 16.48 -30.59
C CYS A 246 6.95 15.21 -29.88
N VAL A 247 7.80 14.19 -29.84
CA VAL A 247 7.49 12.87 -29.27
C VAL A 247 8.72 12.32 -28.53
N SER A 248 8.59 11.99 -27.26
CA SER A 248 9.61 11.35 -26.41
C SER A 248 9.71 9.82 -26.58
N CYS A 249 8.60 9.17 -26.93
CA CYS A 249 8.35 7.72 -26.81
C CYS A 249 9.30 6.70 -27.52
N VAL A 250 10.44 7.12 -28.08
CA VAL A 250 11.42 6.25 -28.80
C VAL A 250 12.86 6.80 -28.75
N ASP A 251 13.19 7.61 -27.76
CA ASP A 251 14.48 8.28 -27.64
C ASP A 251 15.46 7.63 -26.63
N GLY A 252 15.01 6.63 -25.87
CA GLY A 252 15.82 5.83 -24.95
C GLY A 252 16.11 6.52 -23.62
N ILE A 253 15.42 7.60 -23.30
CA ILE A 253 15.47 8.29 -22.00
C ILE A 253 14.05 8.44 -21.45
N GLN A 254 13.91 8.56 -20.13
CA GLN A 254 12.60 8.84 -19.53
C GLN A 254 12.40 10.36 -19.47
N ASP A 255 11.59 10.90 -20.37
CA ASP A 255 11.23 12.32 -20.34
C ASP A 255 9.75 12.59 -20.71
N ALA A 256 9.37 13.88 -20.78
CA ALA A 256 7.98 14.31 -21.01
C ALA A 256 6.90 13.68 -20.09
N GLU A 257 5.84 13.08 -20.66
CA GLU A 257 4.73 12.44 -19.92
C GLU A 257 4.93 10.93 -19.71
N GLU A 258 6.10 10.39 -20.05
CA GLU A 258 6.41 8.98 -19.88
C GLU A 258 6.45 8.56 -18.42
N THR A 259 5.93 7.36 -18.16
CA THR A 259 6.01 6.78 -16.83
C THR A 259 7.20 5.84 -16.66
N ASP A 260 7.73 5.27 -17.74
CA ASP A 260 9.07 4.68 -17.84
C ASP A 260 9.70 4.99 -19.20
N VAL A 261 11.00 4.71 -19.38
CA VAL A 261 11.76 5.01 -20.60
C VAL A 261 10.99 4.58 -21.86
N ASP A 262 10.63 5.54 -22.71
CA ASP A 262 9.91 5.33 -23.98
C ASP A 262 8.48 4.77 -23.86
N CYS A 263 7.86 4.73 -22.66
CA CYS A 263 6.53 4.13 -22.49
C CYS A 263 5.65 4.81 -21.42
N GLY A 264 4.34 4.54 -21.54
CA GLY A 264 3.34 5.01 -20.58
C GLY A 264 2.94 6.47 -20.75
N GLY A 265 2.11 6.97 -19.83
CA GLY A 265 1.48 8.28 -19.97
C GLY A 265 0.33 8.29 -20.99
N GLY A 266 -0.09 9.49 -21.40
CA GLY A 266 -1.25 9.66 -22.28
C GLY A 266 -0.96 9.61 -23.78
N LEU A 267 0.33 9.68 -24.17
CA LEU A 267 0.78 9.87 -25.55
C LEU A 267 1.57 8.69 -26.11
N CYS A 268 2.27 7.92 -25.26
CA CYS A 268 3.09 6.77 -25.66
C CYS A 268 2.32 5.45 -25.61
N ASP A 269 2.92 4.40 -26.17
CA ASP A 269 2.41 3.04 -26.02
C ASP A 269 2.48 2.60 -24.53
N PRO A 270 1.54 1.76 -24.05
CA PRO A 270 1.57 1.29 -22.66
C PRO A 270 2.86 0.52 -22.35
N CYS A 271 3.38 0.74 -21.14
CA CYS A 271 4.52 0.05 -20.58
C CYS A 271 4.27 -1.45 -20.35
N LEU A 272 5.34 -2.24 -20.48
CA LEU A 272 5.38 -3.65 -20.13
C LEU A 272 5.43 -3.85 -18.61
N ASP A 273 5.07 -5.04 -18.14
CA ASP A 273 5.14 -5.35 -16.72
C ASP A 273 6.60 -5.31 -16.20
N GLY A 274 6.80 -4.68 -15.04
CA GLY A 274 8.12 -4.40 -14.46
C GLY A 274 8.61 -2.96 -14.70
N GLU A 275 8.02 -2.26 -15.66
CA GLU A 275 8.30 -0.84 -15.94
C GLU A 275 7.41 0.06 -15.07
N MET A 276 7.86 1.29 -14.83
CA MET A 276 7.20 2.27 -13.98
C MET A 276 5.90 2.81 -14.60
N CYS A 277 4.93 3.05 -13.73
CA CYS A 277 3.62 3.57 -14.10
C CYS A 277 3.08 4.56 -13.06
N SER A 278 2.14 5.40 -13.47
CA SER A 278 1.40 6.30 -12.56
C SER A 278 -0.07 5.92 -12.43
N VAL A 279 -0.65 5.37 -13.50
CA VAL A 279 -2.04 4.92 -13.59
C VAL A 279 -2.12 3.63 -14.41
N GLY A 280 -3.19 2.85 -14.22
CA GLY A 280 -3.32 1.54 -14.89
C GLY A 280 -3.35 1.60 -16.42
N THR A 281 -3.74 2.73 -17.02
CA THR A 281 -3.69 2.93 -18.49
C THR A 281 -2.28 2.99 -19.05
N ASP A 282 -1.29 3.25 -18.19
CA ASP A 282 0.12 3.28 -18.57
C ASP A 282 0.66 1.86 -18.79
N CYS A 283 -0.11 0.81 -18.48
CA CYS A 283 0.34 -0.59 -18.51
C CYS A 283 -0.44 -1.39 -19.55
N GLU A 284 0.25 -2.28 -20.29
CA GLU A 284 -0.41 -3.20 -21.23
C GLU A 284 -1.43 -4.10 -20.50
N GLY A 285 -1.10 -4.56 -19.28
CA GLY A 285 -1.97 -5.32 -18.38
C GLY A 285 -3.04 -4.50 -17.65
N GLY A 286 -3.07 -3.18 -17.83
CA GLY A 286 -4.10 -2.30 -17.27
C GLY A 286 -4.01 -2.02 -15.76
N THR A 287 -3.00 -2.56 -15.08
CA THR A 287 -2.84 -2.51 -13.61
C THR A 287 -1.50 -1.90 -13.23
N CYS A 288 -1.56 -0.82 -12.46
CA CYS A 288 -0.40 -0.11 -11.92
C CYS A 288 -0.43 -0.22 -10.39
N GLU A 289 0.50 -0.98 -9.81
CA GLU A 289 0.60 -1.19 -8.36
C GLU A 289 1.98 -0.76 -7.85
N ALA A 290 2.00 0.04 -6.78
CA ALA A 290 3.22 0.61 -6.19
C ALA A 290 4.12 1.38 -7.19
N GLY A 291 3.56 1.85 -8.30
CA GLY A 291 4.29 2.57 -9.33
C GLY A 291 4.98 1.69 -10.37
N LEU A 292 4.64 0.39 -10.45
CA LEU A 292 5.07 -0.53 -11.50
C LEU A 292 3.86 -1.17 -12.21
N CYS A 293 4.00 -1.40 -13.51
CA CYS A 293 3.10 -2.23 -14.28
C CYS A 293 3.24 -3.68 -13.84
N VAL A 294 2.11 -4.31 -13.52
CA VAL A 294 2.07 -5.68 -13.00
C VAL A 294 0.96 -6.48 -13.65
N SER A 295 1.27 -7.70 -14.08
CA SER A 295 0.31 -8.68 -14.61
C SER A 295 -0.34 -9.57 -13.55
N CYS A 296 0.08 -9.45 -12.29
CA CYS A 296 -0.25 -10.36 -11.18
C CYS A 296 -1.75 -10.40 -10.75
N MET A 297 -2.68 -9.90 -11.58
CA MET A 297 -4.12 -9.91 -11.37
C MET A 297 -4.93 -10.05 -12.68
N ASP A 298 -4.29 -10.38 -13.80
CA ASP A 298 -4.93 -10.42 -15.13
C ASP A 298 -5.56 -11.78 -15.50
N GLY A 299 -5.34 -12.81 -14.69
CA GLY A 299 -5.88 -14.16 -14.87
C GLY A 299 -5.12 -15.02 -15.88
N VAL A 300 -3.94 -14.59 -16.34
CA VAL A 300 -3.17 -15.22 -17.41
C VAL A 300 -1.74 -15.48 -16.95
N LEU A 301 -1.27 -16.73 -17.08
CA LEU A 301 0.13 -17.08 -16.84
C LEU A 301 1.03 -16.38 -17.86
N ASN A 302 1.72 -15.32 -17.46
CA ASN A 302 2.61 -14.55 -18.31
C ASN A 302 3.89 -14.10 -17.56
N GLN A 303 4.87 -13.58 -18.29
CA GLN A 303 6.18 -13.15 -17.75
C GLN A 303 6.90 -14.24 -16.92
N ASP A 304 7.31 -13.94 -15.68
CA ASP A 304 8.04 -14.85 -14.79
C ASP A 304 7.14 -15.53 -13.73
N GLU A 305 5.82 -15.40 -13.87
CA GLU A 305 4.85 -16.08 -13.02
C GLU A 305 5.04 -17.60 -13.05
N SER A 306 4.85 -18.23 -11.90
CA SER A 306 4.92 -19.68 -11.77
C SER A 306 3.55 -20.35 -11.82
N ASP A 307 2.50 -19.63 -11.44
CA ASP A 307 1.10 -19.95 -11.67
C ASP A 307 0.36 -18.64 -12.00
N ALA A 308 -0.79 -18.70 -12.67
CA ALA A 308 -1.48 -17.48 -13.11
C ALA A 308 -1.70 -16.52 -11.93
N ASP A 309 -1.25 -15.29 -12.07
CA ASP A 309 -1.30 -14.21 -11.08
C ASP A 309 -0.38 -14.38 -9.84
N CYS A 310 0.58 -15.32 -9.85
CA CYS A 310 1.49 -15.50 -8.71
C CYS A 310 2.83 -16.20 -9.01
N GLY A 311 3.77 -16.04 -8.09
CA GLY A 311 5.11 -16.63 -8.18
C GLY A 311 6.05 -15.83 -9.08
N GLY A 312 7.29 -16.30 -9.23
CA GLY A 312 8.34 -15.51 -9.88
C GLY A 312 8.96 -14.47 -8.94
N THR A 313 9.66 -13.52 -9.52
CA THR A 313 10.36 -12.44 -8.82
C THR A 313 9.56 -11.14 -8.74
N ILE A 314 8.57 -10.99 -9.62
CA ILE A 314 7.75 -9.78 -9.73
C ILE A 314 6.44 -9.91 -8.93
N CYS A 315 5.78 -11.06 -8.99
CA CYS A 315 4.47 -11.26 -8.37
C CYS A 315 4.53 -11.79 -6.93
N ALA A 316 3.41 -11.65 -6.21
CA ALA A 316 3.29 -12.20 -4.87
C ALA A 316 3.44 -13.74 -4.89
N PRO A 317 4.01 -14.35 -3.83
CA PRO A 317 4.17 -15.80 -3.77
C PRO A 317 2.83 -16.53 -3.84
N CYS A 318 2.79 -17.63 -4.57
CA CYS A 318 1.63 -18.49 -4.74
C CYS A 318 1.19 -19.19 -3.45
N GLY A 319 -0.12 -19.35 -3.29
CA GLY A 319 -0.72 -20.13 -2.21
C GLY A 319 -0.58 -21.65 -2.40
N THR A 320 -0.91 -22.43 -1.37
CA THR A 320 -0.84 -23.90 -1.39
C THR A 320 -1.59 -24.52 -2.57
N GLY A 321 -0.97 -25.49 -3.24
CA GLY A 321 -1.53 -26.25 -4.37
C GLY A 321 -1.35 -25.60 -5.74
N ARG A 322 -0.79 -24.38 -5.80
CA ARG A 322 -0.42 -23.67 -7.02
C ARG A 322 0.91 -24.17 -7.58
N VAL A 323 1.15 -23.94 -8.87
CA VAL A 323 2.38 -24.35 -9.55
C VAL A 323 3.54 -23.44 -9.13
N CYS A 324 4.73 -24.03 -8.97
CA CYS A 324 5.95 -23.33 -8.59
C CYS A 324 7.16 -23.89 -9.35
N ALA A 325 8.17 -23.05 -9.60
CA ALA A 325 9.46 -23.44 -10.15
C ALA A 325 10.57 -23.44 -9.08
N ALA A 326 10.45 -22.59 -8.07
CA ALA A 326 11.35 -22.39 -6.95
C ALA A 326 10.57 -22.23 -5.64
N ALA A 327 11.26 -22.49 -4.52
CA ALA A 327 10.71 -22.31 -3.18
C ALA A 327 10.15 -20.88 -2.98
N THR A 328 10.84 -19.86 -3.48
CA THR A 328 10.45 -18.45 -3.38
C THR A 328 9.12 -18.12 -4.07
N ASP A 329 8.69 -18.96 -5.02
CA ASP A 329 7.43 -18.77 -5.71
C ASP A 329 6.23 -19.12 -4.83
N CYS A 330 6.47 -19.75 -3.67
CA CYS A 330 5.43 -20.19 -2.75
C CYS A 330 5.41 -19.34 -1.49
N ALA A 331 4.23 -18.97 -1.01
CA ALA A 331 4.07 -18.27 0.26
C ALA A 331 4.58 -19.11 1.45
N SER A 332 4.62 -20.43 1.31
CA SER A 332 5.20 -21.37 2.27
C SER A 332 6.73 -21.51 2.17
N ASN A 333 7.37 -20.93 1.14
CA ASN A 333 8.75 -21.21 0.76
C ASN A 333 9.04 -22.69 0.43
N ILE A 334 8.02 -23.47 0.05
CA ILE A 334 8.18 -24.90 -0.25
C ILE A 334 7.58 -25.21 -1.60
N CYS A 335 8.47 -25.43 -2.57
CA CYS A 335 8.10 -25.96 -3.87
C CYS A 335 8.45 -27.45 -3.94
N ASP A 336 7.43 -28.31 -4.01
CA ASP A 336 7.60 -29.76 -4.04
C ASP A 336 8.12 -30.23 -5.40
N ALA A 337 9.40 -30.58 -5.50
CA ALA A 337 10.03 -30.93 -6.77
C ALA A 337 9.33 -32.06 -7.57
N PRO A 338 8.80 -33.14 -6.94
CA PRO A 338 7.99 -34.15 -7.60
C PRO A 338 6.70 -33.66 -8.28
N THR A 339 5.99 -32.71 -7.68
CA THR A 339 4.67 -32.26 -8.17
C THR A 339 4.70 -30.86 -8.77
N SER A 340 5.81 -30.13 -8.60
CA SER A 340 5.98 -28.72 -8.95
C SER A 340 4.86 -27.84 -8.37
N THR A 341 4.45 -28.13 -7.13
CA THR A 341 3.38 -27.39 -6.45
C THR A 341 3.81 -26.86 -5.09
N CYS A 342 3.23 -25.73 -4.70
CA CYS A 342 3.41 -25.16 -3.37
C CYS A 342 2.75 -26.04 -2.30
N ASN A 343 3.54 -26.59 -1.38
CA ASN A 343 3.00 -27.34 -0.25
C ASN A 343 2.64 -26.40 0.91
N ALA A 344 1.73 -26.85 1.78
CA ALA A 344 1.39 -26.10 2.98
C ALA A 344 2.58 -26.05 3.94
N PRO A 345 2.76 -24.94 4.70
CA PRO A 345 3.70 -24.88 5.82
C PRO A 345 3.44 -26.03 6.79
N GLY A 346 4.47 -26.75 7.21
CA GLY A 346 4.37 -27.90 8.09
C GLY A 346 5.56 -27.97 9.06
N CYS A 347 5.28 -28.44 10.27
CA CYS A 347 6.19 -28.51 11.42
C CYS A 347 7.43 -29.43 11.29
N GLY A 348 7.95 -29.66 10.09
CA GLY A 348 8.99 -30.64 9.79
C GLY A 348 9.40 -30.62 8.32
N ASP A 349 9.19 -29.48 7.66
CA ASP A 349 9.45 -29.28 6.24
C ASP A 349 10.85 -28.65 5.97
N GLY A 350 11.58 -28.30 7.02
CA GLY A 350 12.95 -27.79 6.94
C GLY A 350 13.01 -26.30 6.66
N VAL A 351 11.92 -25.55 6.84
CA VAL A 351 11.84 -24.11 6.56
C VAL A 351 11.07 -23.40 7.67
N LEU A 352 11.68 -22.38 8.31
CA LEU A 352 11.00 -21.55 9.30
C LEU A 352 9.83 -20.78 8.68
N ASN A 353 8.61 -21.29 8.83
CA ASN A 353 7.41 -20.72 8.24
C ASN A 353 6.14 -20.99 9.10
N GLY A 354 5.00 -20.45 8.67
CA GLY A 354 3.72 -20.70 9.35
C GLY A 354 3.69 -20.20 10.80
N VAL A 355 3.45 -21.11 11.74
CA VAL A 355 3.36 -20.83 13.18
C VAL A 355 4.67 -21.04 13.93
N GLU A 356 5.69 -21.58 13.28
CA GLU A 356 6.97 -21.94 13.90
C GLU A 356 7.70 -20.73 14.48
N THR A 357 8.32 -20.90 15.64
CA THR A 357 9.14 -19.87 16.28
C THR A 357 10.63 -20.11 16.11
N ASP A 358 11.03 -21.34 15.81
CA ASP A 358 12.34 -21.71 15.27
C ASP A 358 12.16 -22.87 14.26
N LEU A 359 13.19 -23.19 13.50
CA LEU A 359 13.14 -24.15 12.40
C LEU A 359 12.43 -25.46 12.82
N ASP A 360 11.25 -25.71 12.24
CA ASP A 360 10.42 -26.90 12.48
C ASP A 360 9.89 -27.06 13.93
N CYS A 361 9.83 -25.99 14.73
CA CYS A 361 9.34 -26.05 16.12
C CYS A 361 8.67 -24.76 16.64
N GLY A 362 7.87 -24.91 17.70
CA GLY A 362 7.20 -23.81 18.39
C GLY A 362 5.79 -23.47 17.85
N GLY A 363 5.21 -22.36 18.31
CA GLY A 363 3.92 -21.89 17.81
C GLY A 363 2.69 -22.65 18.32
N GLY A 364 2.85 -23.47 19.36
CA GLY A 364 1.80 -24.25 20.01
C GLY A 364 1.21 -25.41 19.19
N SER A 365 1.21 -25.35 17.86
CA SER A 365 0.75 -26.45 17.00
C SER A 365 1.87 -27.35 16.46
N CYS A 366 3.13 -26.91 16.55
CA CYS A 366 4.30 -27.74 16.25
C CYS A 366 4.91 -28.35 17.52
N LEU A 367 5.84 -29.29 17.35
CA LEU A 367 6.63 -29.79 18.48
C LEU A 367 7.35 -28.61 19.14
N ALA A 368 7.47 -28.64 20.46
CA ALA A 368 8.12 -27.56 21.17
C ALA A 368 9.64 -27.60 20.93
N CYS A 369 10.26 -26.43 21.01
CA CYS A 369 11.66 -26.20 20.70
C CYS A 369 12.55 -26.61 21.87
N THR A 370 13.71 -27.16 21.51
CA THR A 370 14.74 -27.57 22.48
C THR A 370 15.51 -26.37 23.04
N VAL A 371 16.26 -26.58 24.13
CA VAL A 371 17.04 -25.52 24.78
C VAL A 371 18.03 -24.87 23.79
N GLY A 372 18.03 -23.54 23.76
CA GLY A 372 18.89 -22.73 22.88
C GLY A 372 18.25 -22.34 21.54
N GLN A 373 17.09 -22.90 21.20
CA GLN A 373 16.29 -22.50 20.05
C GLN A 373 15.44 -21.26 20.35
N THR A 374 15.01 -20.58 19.30
CA THR A 374 14.27 -19.32 19.33
C THR A 374 12.81 -19.56 19.72
N CYS A 375 12.23 -18.65 20.49
CA CYS A 375 10.87 -18.77 20.99
C CYS A 375 10.21 -17.40 21.17
N LEU A 376 8.88 -17.36 21.17
CA LEU A 376 8.09 -16.16 21.46
C LEU A 376 7.36 -16.27 22.81
N ALA A 377 7.02 -17.49 23.23
CA ALA A 377 6.30 -17.78 24.46
C ALA A 377 6.80 -19.09 25.10
N GLY A 378 6.50 -19.28 26.39
CA GLY A 378 6.87 -20.49 27.15
C GLY A 378 6.44 -21.81 26.48
N PRO A 379 5.20 -21.95 25.98
CA PRO A 379 4.73 -23.16 25.29
C PRO A 379 5.49 -23.51 24.02
N ASP A 380 6.25 -22.56 23.45
CA ASP A 380 7.10 -22.84 22.29
C ASP A 380 8.31 -23.68 22.66
N CYS A 381 8.62 -23.84 23.95
CA CYS A 381 9.79 -24.56 24.43
C CYS A 381 9.39 -25.87 25.10
N ASP A 382 10.13 -26.95 24.84
CA ASP A 382 9.98 -28.23 25.55
C ASP A 382 10.09 -28.07 27.08
N THR A 383 10.81 -27.03 27.51
CA THR A 383 11.02 -26.67 28.91
C THR A 383 9.91 -25.80 29.49
N GLY A 384 9.04 -25.22 28.65
CA GLY A 384 8.05 -24.23 29.07
C GLY A 384 8.63 -22.83 29.33
N VAL A 385 9.95 -22.62 29.15
CA VAL A 385 10.64 -21.38 29.56
C VAL A 385 11.26 -20.68 28.36
N CYS A 386 10.62 -19.58 27.95
CA CYS A 386 11.14 -18.67 26.93
C CYS A 386 11.61 -17.36 27.57
N THR A 387 12.92 -17.13 27.62
CA THR A 387 13.48 -15.87 28.17
C THR A 387 14.51 -15.29 27.21
N GLY A 388 14.38 -14.00 26.91
CA GLY A 388 15.25 -13.33 25.94
C GLY A 388 15.05 -13.82 24.51
N GLY A 389 13.88 -14.38 24.20
CA GLY A 389 13.56 -14.96 22.88
C GLY A 389 14.21 -16.31 22.62
N VAL A 390 14.72 -16.98 23.66
CA VAL A 390 15.41 -18.27 23.54
C VAL A 390 14.93 -19.24 24.62
N CYS A 391 14.71 -20.50 24.25
CA CYS A 391 14.33 -21.58 25.16
C CYS A 391 15.46 -21.84 26.17
N GLN A 392 15.16 -21.67 27.45
CA GLN A 392 16.13 -21.84 28.53
C GLN A 392 16.06 -23.25 29.12
N ALA A 393 17.16 -23.69 29.71
CA ALA A 393 17.19 -24.92 30.48
C ALA A 393 16.31 -24.80 31.75
N PRO A 394 15.66 -25.90 32.19
CA PRO A 394 14.91 -25.95 33.45
C PRO A 394 15.77 -25.49 34.64
N THR A 395 15.23 -24.62 35.49
CA THR A 395 15.85 -24.20 36.75
C THR A 395 14.84 -24.15 37.87
N CYS A 396 15.29 -24.32 39.13
CA CYS A 396 14.38 -24.29 40.29
C CYS A 396 13.93 -22.88 40.72
N THR A 397 13.83 -21.96 39.78
CA THR A 397 13.42 -20.57 39.98
C THR A 397 12.79 -19.96 38.72
N ASP A 398 12.48 -20.77 37.71
CA ASP A 398 11.98 -20.31 36.41
C ASP A 398 10.45 -20.18 36.35
N GLY A 399 9.74 -20.58 37.41
CA GLY A 399 8.29 -20.44 37.54
C GLY A 399 7.51 -21.55 36.84
N VAL A 400 8.16 -22.61 36.37
CA VAL A 400 7.52 -23.71 35.63
C VAL A 400 7.87 -25.04 36.31
N SER A 401 6.90 -25.96 36.44
CA SER A 401 7.16 -27.30 36.98
C SER A 401 7.76 -28.18 35.88
N ASN A 402 9.07 -28.13 35.71
CA ASN A 402 9.79 -28.83 34.64
C ASN A 402 11.05 -29.57 35.17
N GLY A 403 11.76 -30.27 34.28
CA GLY A 403 13.01 -30.93 34.63
C GLY A 403 12.86 -32.04 35.69
N THR A 404 13.53 -31.88 36.84
CA THR A 404 13.55 -32.89 37.93
C THR A 404 12.62 -32.55 39.09
N GLU A 405 11.83 -31.50 38.97
CA GLU A 405 10.98 -30.97 40.02
C GLU A 405 9.66 -31.73 40.10
N THR A 406 9.10 -31.82 41.31
CA THR A 406 7.77 -32.44 41.52
C THR A 406 6.68 -31.43 41.83
N GLY A 407 7.06 -30.21 42.23
CA GLY A 407 6.23 -29.02 42.25
C GLY A 407 6.90 -27.89 41.49
N ARG A 408 6.24 -26.73 41.39
CA ARG A 408 6.80 -25.58 40.67
C ARG A 408 8.03 -25.04 41.40
N ASP A 409 9.18 -25.03 40.74
CA ASP A 409 10.46 -24.57 41.31
C ASP A 409 10.89 -25.32 42.59
N CYS A 410 10.34 -26.51 42.83
CA CYS A 410 10.53 -27.22 44.09
C CYS A 410 10.38 -28.75 43.98
N GLY A 411 10.97 -29.45 44.96
CA GLY A 411 10.79 -30.88 45.13
C GLY A 411 11.61 -31.74 44.15
N GLY A 412 11.23 -33.01 44.09
CA GLY A 412 11.87 -34.04 43.29
C GLY A 412 13.26 -34.46 43.76
N SER A 413 13.96 -35.20 42.90
CA SER A 413 15.28 -35.79 43.21
C SER A 413 16.46 -34.87 42.89
N GLY A 414 16.20 -33.68 42.33
CA GLY A 414 17.19 -32.67 41.97
C GLY A 414 17.68 -31.83 43.16
N SER A 415 18.50 -30.82 42.87
CA SER A 415 19.03 -29.86 43.85
C SER A 415 18.03 -28.76 44.24
N CYS A 416 16.76 -28.92 43.88
CA CYS A 416 15.74 -27.91 44.10
C CYS A 416 15.33 -27.85 45.58
N PRO A 417 14.91 -26.67 46.07
CA PRO A 417 14.41 -26.55 47.43
C PRO A 417 13.19 -27.46 47.62
N ARG A 418 12.95 -27.88 48.85
CA ARG A 418 11.73 -28.62 49.17
C ARG A 418 10.53 -27.73 48.97
N CYS A 419 9.47 -28.36 48.52
CA CYS A 419 8.18 -27.76 48.27
C CYS A 419 7.53 -27.33 49.59
N PRO A 420 7.13 -26.06 49.71
CA PRO A 420 6.26 -25.64 50.81
C PRO A 420 4.94 -26.42 50.76
N ASP A 421 4.15 -26.30 51.82
CA ASP A 421 2.82 -26.91 51.83
C ASP A 421 2.00 -26.45 50.61
N TYR A 422 1.19 -27.36 50.09
CA TYR A 422 0.29 -27.24 48.94
C TYR A 422 0.93 -27.30 47.54
N GLU A 423 2.25 -27.39 47.45
CA GLU A 423 2.92 -27.69 46.18
C GLU A 423 2.84 -29.17 45.82
N ALA A 424 2.98 -29.49 44.53
CA ALA A 424 2.95 -30.87 44.06
C ALA A 424 4.16 -31.68 44.56
N CYS A 425 3.94 -32.99 44.76
CA CYS A 425 4.97 -33.89 45.26
C CYS A 425 4.71 -35.32 44.81
N ASP A 426 5.77 -36.09 44.61
CA ASP A 426 5.73 -37.53 44.39
C ASP A 426 5.99 -38.30 45.69
N GLY A 427 6.66 -37.67 46.65
CA GLY A 427 6.96 -38.29 47.92
C GLY A 427 7.24 -37.34 49.07
N PRO A 428 7.25 -37.86 50.32
CA PRO A 428 7.54 -37.07 51.52
C PRO A 428 8.88 -36.31 51.47
N SER A 429 9.86 -36.78 50.70
CA SER A 429 11.16 -36.12 50.52
C SER A 429 11.06 -34.74 49.89
N ASP A 430 10.00 -34.52 49.12
CA ASP A 430 9.83 -33.35 48.28
C ASP A 430 9.31 -32.18 49.10
N CYS A 431 8.70 -32.45 50.26
CA CYS A 431 7.98 -31.47 51.05
C CYS A 431 8.78 -30.97 52.25
N ASP A 432 8.68 -29.67 52.54
CA ASP A 432 9.23 -29.05 53.74
C ASP A 432 8.69 -29.71 55.02
N THR A 433 7.39 -30.03 55.02
CA THR A 433 6.71 -30.73 56.12
C THR A 433 6.99 -32.23 56.17
N ALA A 434 7.76 -32.76 55.23
CA ALA A 434 7.98 -34.18 55.04
C ALA A 434 6.67 -35.01 54.93
N ALA A 435 5.59 -34.38 54.45
CA ALA A 435 4.29 -35.00 54.26
C ALA A 435 3.83 -34.74 52.84
N CYS A 436 3.82 -35.78 52.01
CA CYS A 436 3.21 -35.74 50.69
C CYS A 436 1.90 -36.51 50.77
N THR A 437 0.78 -35.80 50.85
CA THR A 437 -0.55 -36.38 51.03
C THR A 437 -1.34 -36.15 49.75
N LEU A 438 -1.73 -37.25 49.07
CA LEU A 438 -2.48 -37.19 47.81
C LEU A 438 -1.78 -36.36 46.70
N GLY A 439 -0.45 -36.43 46.62
CA GLY A 439 0.34 -35.73 45.60
C GLY A 439 0.54 -34.23 45.86
N ARG A 440 0.30 -33.77 47.10
CA ARG A 440 0.55 -32.40 47.55
C ARG A 440 1.26 -32.34 48.90
N CYS A 441 2.15 -31.38 49.08
CA CYS A 441 2.89 -31.17 50.31
C CYS A 441 1.99 -30.67 51.44
N GLY A 442 2.23 -31.13 52.67
CA GLY A 442 1.47 -30.76 53.86
C GLY A 442 0.79 -31.93 54.58
N THR A 443 0.48 -31.69 55.86
CA THR A 443 -0.19 -32.66 56.73
C THR A 443 -1.72 -32.69 56.55
N THR A 444 -2.26 -31.75 55.78
CA THR A 444 -3.69 -31.66 55.43
C THR A 444 -3.78 -31.12 54.01
N GLY A 445 -3.24 -31.87 53.06
CA GLY A 445 -3.21 -31.50 51.64
C GLY A 445 -4.60 -31.65 51.00
N CYS A 446 -5.06 -30.58 50.33
CA CYS A 446 -6.02 -30.54 49.22
C CYS A 446 -7.03 -31.71 49.22
N ILE A 447 -8.14 -31.53 49.94
CA ILE A 447 -9.23 -32.49 50.07
C ILE A 447 -10.03 -32.46 48.75
N PRO A 448 -9.98 -33.51 47.92
CA PRO A 448 -10.67 -33.53 46.64
C PRO A 448 -12.18 -33.36 46.84
N PHE A 449 -12.89 -32.78 45.87
CA PHE A 449 -14.33 -32.53 46.00
C PHE A 449 -15.13 -33.81 46.33
N PRO A 450 -16.07 -33.76 47.29
CA PRO A 450 -16.87 -34.92 47.65
C PRO A 450 -18.04 -35.12 46.67
N GLY A 451 -18.06 -36.20 45.87
CA GLY A 451 -19.26 -36.57 45.09
C GLY A 451 -19.04 -37.35 43.79
N VAL A 452 -20.13 -37.94 43.28
CA VAL A 452 -20.19 -38.76 42.05
C VAL A 452 -19.90 -37.89 40.82
N GLY A 453 -18.73 -38.09 40.22
CA GLY A 453 -18.21 -37.29 39.11
C GLY A 453 -16.67 -37.21 39.13
N GLY A 454 -16.08 -37.38 40.32
CA GLY A 454 -14.63 -37.28 40.51
C GLY A 454 -14.21 -35.86 40.86
N SER A 455 -13.00 -35.72 41.38
CA SER A 455 -12.34 -34.43 41.61
C SER A 455 -11.73 -33.84 40.34
N THR A 456 -11.90 -34.52 39.21
CA THR A 456 -11.41 -34.11 37.90
C THR A 456 -12.55 -34.15 36.91
N ASP A 457 -12.70 -33.12 36.09
CA ASP A 457 -13.68 -33.11 35.00
C ASP A 457 -13.13 -33.76 33.71
N THR A 458 -13.86 -33.67 32.61
CA THR A 458 -13.48 -34.33 31.34
C THR A 458 -12.35 -33.57 30.63
N PHE A 459 -12.29 -32.25 30.80
CA PHE A 459 -11.24 -31.38 30.29
C PHE A 459 -9.91 -31.60 31.02
N GLY A 460 -9.97 -31.90 32.33
CA GLY A 460 -8.82 -32.25 33.14
C GLY A 460 -8.58 -31.34 34.35
N TYR A 461 -9.46 -30.37 34.62
CA TYR A 461 -9.35 -29.55 35.82
C TYR A 461 -9.46 -30.40 37.06
N PHE A 462 -8.55 -30.23 38.02
CA PHE A 462 -8.62 -30.90 39.33
C PHE A 462 -9.10 -29.94 40.43
N GLY A 463 -10.23 -30.27 41.06
CA GLY A 463 -10.88 -29.48 42.10
C GLY A 463 -10.64 -30.02 43.51
N CYS A 464 -10.21 -29.16 44.43
CA CYS A 464 -10.08 -29.52 45.84
C CYS A 464 -10.35 -28.37 46.80
N THR A 465 -10.46 -28.73 48.08
CA THR A 465 -10.70 -27.82 49.19
C THR A 465 -9.59 -27.91 50.24
N ILE A 466 -9.27 -26.78 50.84
CA ILE A 466 -8.25 -26.67 51.87
C ILE A 466 -8.89 -25.91 53.04
N PRO A 467 -9.15 -26.58 54.18
CA PRO A 467 -9.61 -25.89 55.38
C PRO A 467 -8.44 -25.11 56.00
N MET A 468 -8.59 -23.81 56.12
CA MET A 468 -7.62 -22.89 56.72
C MET A 468 -8.32 -22.04 57.80
N THR A 469 -7.65 -20.99 58.26
CA THR A 469 -8.29 -19.93 59.04
C THR A 469 -8.50 -18.70 58.16
N PRO A 470 -9.55 -17.87 58.38
CA PRO A 470 -9.76 -16.67 57.59
C PRO A 470 -8.54 -15.73 57.52
N ALA A 471 -7.75 -15.67 58.60
CA ALA A 471 -6.55 -14.82 58.68
C ALA A 471 -5.36 -15.33 57.85
N THR A 472 -5.39 -16.58 57.41
CA THR A 472 -4.28 -17.24 56.69
C THR A 472 -4.63 -17.61 55.25
N LEU A 473 -5.80 -17.18 54.75
CA LEU A 473 -6.20 -17.41 53.37
C LEU A 473 -5.25 -16.65 52.42
N PRO A 474 -4.80 -17.29 51.31
CA PRO A 474 -3.75 -16.72 50.45
C PRO A 474 -4.24 -15.63 49.49
N CYS A 475 -5.56 -15.47 49.31
CA CYS A 475 -6.09 -14.49 48.35
C CYS A 475 -5.73 -13.04 48.75
N PRO A 476 -5.22 -12.21 47.81
CA PRO A 476 -4.86 -10.83 48.11
C PRO A 476 -6.04 -9.96 48.54
N ASP A 477 -5.84 -9.11 49.55
CA ASP A 477 -6.85 -8.14 49.97
C ASP A 477 -6.79 -6.87 49.11
N ILE A 478 -7.81 -6.70 48.27
CA ILE A 478 -8.00 -5.53 47.40
C ILE A 478 -9.06 -4.55 47.92
N SER A 479 -9.47 -4.65 49.19
CA SER A 479 -10.52 -3.79 49.77
C SER A 479 -10.21 -2.29 49.68
N ALA A 480 -8.94 -1.91 49.82
CA ALA A 480 -8.48 -0.52 49.75
C ALA A 480 -8.04 -0.08 48.34
N THR A 481 -7.53 -1.01 47.52
CA THR A 481 -6.85 -0.70 46.24
C THR A 481 -7.66 -1.06 45.00
N GLY A 482 -8.61 -1.98 45.12
CA GLY A 482 -9.37 -2.50 43.99
C GLY A 482 -10.36 -1.49 43.42
N THR A 483 -10.52 -1.54 42.10
CA THR A 483 -11.50 -0.75 41.36
C THR A 483 -12.89 -1.21 41.76
N ILE A 484 -13.78 -0.26 42.10
CA ILE A 484 -15.17 -0.57 42.46
C ILE A 484 -15.94 -0.93 41.19
N ALA A 485 -16.46 -2.16 41.13
CA ALA A 485 -17.44 -2.57 40.14
C ALA A 485 -18.79 -1.93 40.49
N SER A 486 -19.29 -1.05 39.62
CA SER A 486 -20.56 -0.35 39.82
C SER A 486 -21.74 -1.27 39.50
N LEU A 487 -22.00 -2.22 40.39
CA LEU A 487 -23.05 -3.24 40.25
C LEU A 487 -24.27 -2.89 41.11
N SER A 488 -25.45 -3.05 40.52
CA SER A 488 -26.72 -3.16 41.22
C SER A 488 -27.11 -4.63 41.40
N ASP A 489 -28.31 -4.85 41.93
CA ASP A 489 -29.04 -6.10 41.75
C ASP A 489 -29.08 -6.51 40.28
N ASP A 490 -28.92 -7.81 40.01
CA ASP A 490 -28.93 -8.40 38.67
C ASP A 490 -28.21 -7.51 37.63
N SER A 491 -26.91 -7.34 37.84
CA SER A 491 -26.07 -6.61 36.89
C SER A 491 -24.69 -7.24 36.71
N ASN A 492 -24.02 -6.85 35.63
CA ASN A 492 -22.65 -7.21 35.34
C ASN A 492 -21.83 -6.02 34.88
N ILE A 493 -20.51 -6.17 34.91
CA ILE A 493 -19.57 -5.21 34.34
C ILE A 493 -18.36 -5.93 33.75
N SER A 494 -17.96 -5.53 32.55
CA SER A 494 -16.75 -6.06 31.93
C SER A 494 -15.50 -5.51 32.62
N ALA A 495 -14.57 -6.41 32.93
CA ALA A 495 -13.26 -6.13 33.48
C ALA A 495 -12.18 -6.74 32.59
N SER A 496 -11.08 -6.00 32.38
CA SER A 496 -9.88 -6.55 31.76
C SER A 496 -9.13 -7.37 32.80
N ILE A 497 -8.77 -8.61 32.43
CA ILE A 497 -7.99 -9.54 33.28
C ILE A 497 -6.56 -9.00 33.45
N GLY A 498 -6.06 -8.32 32.40
CA GLY A 498 -4.71 -7.75 32.36
C GLY A 498 -3.67 -8.70 31.78
N PHE A 499 -3.99 -9.98 31.59
CA PHE A 499 -3.19 -11.01 30.95
C PHE A 499 -4.09 -12.00 30.19
N SER A 500 -3.46 -12.89 29.40
CA SER A 500 -4.15 -13.99 28.72
C SER A 500 -4.37 -15.13 29.71
N PHE A 501 -5.63 -15.51 29.93
CA PHE A 501 -6.03 -16.59 30.83
C PHE A 501 -6.73 -17.70 30.05
N GLU A 502 -6.26 -18.93 30.16
CA GLU A 502 -6.89 -20.09 29.52
C GLU A 502 -7.97 -20.69 30.43
N PHE A 503 -9.18 -20.81 29.89
CA PHE A 503 -10.30 -21.46 30.57
C PHE A 503 -10.96 -22.45 29.63
N TYR A 504 -10.90 -23.75 29.98
CA TYR A 504 -11.41 -24.84 29.15
C TYR A 504 -10.92 -24.78 27.68
N GLY A 505 -9.62 -24.54 27.48
CA GLY A 505 -8.97 -24.53 26.17
C GLY A 505 -9.22 -23.26 25.34
N THR A 506 -9.89 -22.26 25.92
CA THR A 506 -10.10 -20.95 25.27
C THR A 506 -9.40 -19.85 26.05
N THR A 507 -8.62 -19.02 25.35
CA THR A 507 -7.92 -17.89 25.96
C THR A 507 -8.80 -16.65 26.04
N TYR A 508 -8.84 -16.03 27.22
CA TYR A 508 -9.59 -14.82 27.50
C TYR A 508 -8.69 -13.72 28.06
N THR A 509 -8.97 -12.46 27.71
CA THR A 509 -8.29 -11.27 28.24
C THR A 509 -9.25 -10.34 28.98
N THR A 510 -10.54 -10.66 28.95
CA THR A 510 -11.64 -9.93 29.56
C THR A 510 -12.67 -10.92 30.11
N LEU A 511 -13.35 -10.53 31.17
CA LEU A 511 -14.50 -11.25 31.72
C LEU A 511 -15.53 -10.26 32.26
N ASP A 512 -16.75 -10.73 32.46
CA ASP A 512 -17.82 -9.97 33.09
C ASP A 512 -18.00 -10.40 34.54
N VAL A 513 -17.82 -9.46 35.46
CA VAL A 513 -18.06 -9.65 36.89
C VAL A 513 -19.53 -9.42 37.19
N GLN A 514 -20.17 -10.38 37.88
CA GLN A 514 -21.61 -10.36 38.15
C GLN A 514 -21.91 -10.02 39.62
N SER A 515 -23.08 -9.39 39.85
CA SER A 515 -23.60 -9.14 41.20
C SER A 515 -23.81 -10.43 41.99
N ASN A 516 -24.27 -11.47 41.30
CA ASN A 516 -24.71 -12.77 41.83
C ASN A 516 -23.53 -13.73 42.08
N GLY A 517 -22.36 -13.22 42.49
CA GLY A 517 -21.25 -14.05 42.98
C GLY A 517 -20.57 -14.95 41.94
N GLY A 518 -20.53 -14.52 40.67
CA GLY A 518 -19.86 -15.25 39.60
C GLY A 518 -19.22 -14.34 38.56
N VAL A 519 -18.47 -14.96 37.65
CA VAL A 519 -17.94 -14.30 36.45
C VAL A 519 -18.28 -15.10 35.19
N SER A 520 -18.42 -14.42 34.06
CA SER A 520 -18.64 -15.06 32.76
C SER A 520 -17.63 -14.56 31.74
N PHE A 521 -17.21 -15.45 30.85
CA PHE A 521 -16.32 -15.11 29.73
C PHE A 521 -17.08 -14.67 28.47
N THR A 522 -18.41 -14.46 28.58
CA THR A 522 -19.24 -13.92 27.50
C THR A 522 -19.72 -12.52 27.87
N PRO A 523 -19.39 -11.48 27.08
CA PRO A 523 -19.80 -10.10 27.36
C PRO A 523 -21.32 -9.94 27.44
N GLY A 524 -21.76 -9.19 28.44
CA GLY A 524 -23.17 -8.88 28.72
C GLY A 524 -23.97 -10.05 29.29
N TYR A 525 -23.37 -11.22 29.50
CA TYR A 525 -24.10 -12.37 30.02
C TYR A 525 -24.31 -12.29 31.54
N MET A 526 -25.52 -12.61 31.98
CA MET A 526 -25.93 -12.57 33.37
C MET A 526 -27.00 -13.63 33.65
N THR A 527 -26.98 -14.17 34.86
CA THR A 527 -27.91 -15.20 35.30
C THR A 527 -28.66 -14.78 36.55
N LEU A 528 -30.00 -14.88 36.48
CA LEU A 528 -30.91 -14.41 37.54
C LEU A 528 -31.19 -15.45 38.64
N GLY A 529 -30.72 -16.69 38.48
CA GLY A 529 -31.00 -17.76 39.43
C GLY A 529 -30.14 -18.98 39.19
N ASN A 530 -29.71 -19.60 40.28
CA ASN A 530 -28.74 -20.68 40.27
C ASN A 530 -29.33 -22.03 39.85
N SER A 531 -28.47 -22.91 39.36
CA SER A 531 -28.78 -24.31 39.06
C SER A 531 -27.55 -25.16 39.32
N CYS A 532 -27.74 -26.46 39.58
CA CYS A 532 -26.60 -27.38 39.69
C CYS A 532 -25.93 -27.58 38.33
N LEU A 533 -24.64 -27.94 38.38
CA LEU A 533 -23.80 -28.18 37.21
C LEU A 533 -23.83 -29.66 36.78
N PRO A 534 -23.56 -29.97 35.49
CA PRO A 534 -23.40 -29.01 34.40
C PRO A 534 -24.70 -28.28 34.08
N THR A 535 -24.62 -27.03 33.64
CA THR A 535 -25.82 -26.28 33.28
C THR A 535 -26.39 -26.72 31.92
N SER A 536 -27.68 -26.44 31.69
CA SER A 536 -28.38 -26.78 30.45
C SER A 536 -27.78 -26.09 29.21
N SER A 537 -27.98 -26.67 28.03
CA SER A 537 -27.50 -26.12 26.75
C SER A 537 -27.82 -24.63 26.56
N GLY A 538 -26.78 -23.85 26.21
CA GLY A 538 -26.90 -22.42 25.89
C GLY A 538 -26.34 -21.47 26.95
N ARG A 539 -25.76 -21.97 28.04
CA ARG A 539 -24.99 -21.14 28.97
C ARG A 539 -23.52 -21.03 28.52
N PRO A 540 -22.92 -19.83 28.62
CA PRO A 540 -21.52 -19.63 28.29
C PRO A 540 -20.59 -20.18 29.38
N PRO A 541 -19.27 -20.21 29.14
CA PRO A 541 -18.29 -20.54 30.17
C PRO A 541 -18.32 -19.55 31.35
N GLN A 542 -18.33 -20.07 32.58
CA GLN A 542 -18.48 -19.30 33.81
C GLN A 542 -17.68 -19.90 34.99
N ILE A 543 -17.29 -19.02 35.92
CA ILE A 543 -16.78 -19.42 37.24
C ILE A 543 -17.78 -18.93 38.29
N LEU A 544 -18.28 -19.86 39.10
CA LEU A 544 -19.38 -19.66 40.03
C LEU A 544 -18.82 -19.78 41.45
N THR A 545 -18.62 -18.65 42.11
CA THR A 545 -17.96 -18.60 43.42
C THR A 545 -18.96 -18.60 44.57
N TRP A 546 -20.09 -17.93 44.40
CA TRP A 546 -21.24 -17.99 45.28
C TRP A 546 -22.46 -17.65 44.45
N TRP A 547 -22.78 -18.51 43.49
CA TRP A 547 -23.84 -18.18 42.55
C TRP A 547 -25.20 -18.36 43.20
N ASP A 548 -25.78 -17.23 43.58
CA ASP A 548 -27.08 -17.07 44.24
C ASP A 548 -27.56 -15.62 44.04
N ASP A 549 -28.75 -15.29 44.55
CA ASP A 549 -29.35 -13.96 44.47
C ASP A 549 -28.66 -12.98 45.46
N LEU A 550 -27.66 -12.22 44.97
CA LEU A 550 -26.82 -11.32 45.77
C LEU A 550 -26.93 -9.87 45.27
N ASN A 551 -26.97 -8.92 46.21
CA ASN A 551 -27.14 -7.51 45.88
C ASN A 551 -26.05 -6.61 46.51
N PRO A 552 -24.98 -6.30 45.76
CA PRO A 552 -23.86 -5.52 46.27
C PRO A 552 -24.17 -4.03 46.46
N ALA A 553 -25.28 -3.52 45.93
CA ALA A 553 -25.67 -2.11 46.09
C ALA A 553 -26.33 -1.80 47.44
N THR A 554 -26.59 -2.82 48.25
CA THR A 554 -27.28 -2.68 49.54
C THR A 554 -26.34 -2.88 50.73
N SER A 555 -26.76 -2.43 51.92
CA SER A 555 -26.10 -2.76 53.19
C SER A 555 -24.60 -2.35 53.29
N GLY A 556 -24.18 -1.36 52.48
CA GLY A 556 -22.78 -0.95 52.39
C GLY A 556 -21.87 -1.94 51.67
N GLY A 557 -22.44 -2.84 50.86
CA GLY A 557 -21.70 -3.82 50.06
C GLY A 557 -20.88 -3.18 48.93
N SER A 558 -19.97 -3.97 48.38
CA SER A 558 -19.24 -3.63 47.17
C SER A 558 -18.63 -4.87 46.52
N VAL A 559 -18.49 -4.83 45.20
CA VAL A 559 -17.63 -5.75 44.46
C VAL A 559 -16.43 -4.95 43.94
N ARG A 560 -15.23 -5.51 44.06
CA ARG A 560 -14.00 -4.87 43.59
C ARG A 560 -13.18 -5.84 42.75
N TYR A 561 -12.46 -5.32 41.77
CA TYR A 561 -11.51 -6.11 41.00
C TYR A 561 -10.20 -5.36 40.79
N GLN A 562 -9.11 -6.12 40.65
CA GLN A 562 -7.78 -5.57 40.40
C GLN A 562 -6.85 -6.64 39.81
N THR A 563 -6.03 -6.26 38.83
CA THR A 563 -4.85 -7.03 38.44
C THR A 563 -3.66 -6.59 39.30
N LEU A 564 -3.02 -7.55 39.95
CA LEU A 564 -1.86 -7.38 40.82
C LEU A 564 -0.62 -8.02 40.20
N GLY A 565 0.56 -7.64 40.70
CA GLY A 565 1.84 -8.20 40.26
C GLY A 565 2.36 -7.61 38.95
N SER A 566 3.33 -8.30 38.36
CA SER A 566 3.96 -7.95 37.08
C SER A 566 4.12 -9.22 36.25
N ALA A 567 4.02 -9.09 34.93
CA ALA A 567 4.18 -10.23 34.03
C ALA A 567 5.54 -10.93 34.28
N PRO A 568 5.60 -12.28 34.17
CA PRO A 568 4.52 -13.19 33.82
C PRO A 568 3.68 -13.68 35.03
N ASN A 569 3.89 -13.15 36.24
CA ASN A 569 3.27 -13.66 37.48
C ASN A 569 2.20 -12.69 38.02
N ARG A 570 1.25 -12.27 37.17
CA ARG A 570 0.12 -11.44 37.59
C ARG A 570 -1.02 -12.27 38.16
N GLN A 571 -1.80 -11.62 39.02
CA GLN A 571 -3.01 -12.17 39.61
C GLN A 571 -4.19 -11.25 39.30
N PHE A 572 -5.28 -11.79 38.73
CA PHE A 572 -6.53 -11.04 38.60
C PHE A 572 -7.46 -11.43 39.75
N VAL A 573 -7.77 -10.45 40.59
CA VAL A 573 -8.51 -10.66 41.84
C VAL A 573 -9.89 -10.01 41.73
N VAL A 574 -10.93 -10.74 42.12
CA VAL A 574 -12.30 -10.21 42.29
C VAL A 574 -12.79 -10.51 43.69
N ARG A 575 -13.25 -9.49 44.41
CA ARG A 575 -13.70 -9.58 45.80
C ARG A 575 -15.14 -9.13 45.91
N TRP A 576 -15.98 -9.96 46.52
CA TRP A 576 -17.36 -9.65 46.86
C TRP A 576 -17.49 -9.46 48.37
N ASP A 577 -17.92 -8.28 48.78
CA ASP A 577 -18.39 -7.97 50.13
C ASP A 577 -19.86 -7.58 49.99
N THR A 578 -20.76 -8.56 50.02
CA THR A 578 -22.14 -8.40 49.55
C THR A 578 -23.13 -9.19 50.41
N ALA A 579 -24.37 -8.72 50.47
CA ALA A 579 -25.48 -9.40 51.12
C ALA A 579 -26.33 -10.16 50.10
N ALA A 580 -27.09 -11.15 50.56
CA ALA A 580 -28.17 -11.73 49.78
C ALA A 580 -29.24 -10.68 49.46
N PHE A 581 -29.99 -10.87 48.38
CA PHE A 581 -31.10 -10.00 48.04
C PHE A 581 -32.11 -9.91 49.18
N GLY A 582 -32.44 -8.67 49.59
CA GLY A 582 -33.31 -8.42 50.76
C GLY A 582 -32.64 -8.68 52.13
N GLY A 583 -31.40 -9.16 52.16
CA GLY A 583 -30.59 -9.36 53.35
C GLY A 583 -29.86 -8.10 53.82
N SER A 584 -29.33 -8.16 55.05
CA SER A 584 -28.57 -7.03 55.66
C SER A 584 -27.21 -7.42 56.23
N VAL A 585 -26.91 -8.71 56.32
CA VAL A 585 -25.60 -9.23 56.72
C VAL A 585 -24.82 -9.58 55.46
N ARG A 586 -23.56 -9.16 55.40
CA ARG A 586 -22.70 -9.32 54.22
C ARG A 586 -21.79 -10.53 54.41
N GLY A 587 -21.72 -11.39 53.41
CA GLY A 587 -20.67 -12.38 53.27
C GLY A 587 -19.45 -11.78 52.56
N LEU A 588 -18.31 -12.44 52.72
CA LEU A 588 -17.03 -12.01 52.16
C LEU A 588 -16.27 -13.17 51.52
N PHE A 589 -16.05 -13.08 50.22
CA PHE A 589 -15.29 -14.06 49.45
C PHE A 589 -14.50 -13.40 48.32
N THR A 590 -13.46 -14.07 47.84
CA THR A 590 -12.53 -13.55 46.84
C THR A 590 -12.10 -14.64 45.87
N MET A 591 -12.16 -14.33 44.57
CA MET A 591 -11.65 -15.15 43.48
C MET A 591 -10.30 -14.61 43.01
N VAL A 592 -9.39 -15.50 42.64
CA VAL A 592 -8.10 -15.17 42.03
C VAL A 592 -7.92 -16.03 40.78
N LEU A 593 -7.52 -15.40 39.68
CA LEU A 593 -6.99 -16.05 38.48
C LEU A 593 -5.48 -15.81 38.43
N GLU A 594 -4.71 -16.86 38.18
CA GLU A 594 -3.25 -16.83 38.10
C GLU A 594 -2.76 -16.79 36.64
N GLU A 595 -1.87 -15.86 36.29
CA GLU A 595 -1.39 -15.70 34.90
C GLU A 595 -0.59 -16.91 34.39
N THR A 596 0.34 -17.43 35.19
CA THR A 596 1.27 -18.47 34.72
C THR A 596 0.67 -19.87 34.76
N THR A 597 -0.22 -20.17 35.71
CA THR A 597 -0.80 -21.52 35.87
C THR A 597 -2.16 -21.66 35.22
N ASN A 598 -2.88 -20.56 34.97
CA ASN A 598 -4.32 -20.58 34.69
C ASN A 598 -5.16 -21.23 35.81
N ASP A 599 -4.62 -21.34 37.02
CA ASP A 599 -5.37 -21.86 38.17
C ASP A 599 -6.38 -20.84 38.67
N ILE A 600 -7.43 -21.36 39.30
CA ILE A 600 -8.49 -20.56 39.92
C ILE A 600 -8.51 -20.86 41.41
N GLN A 601 -8.50 -19.80 42.22
CA GLN A 601 -8.63 -19.89 43.67
C GLN A 601 -9.86 -19.13 44.15
N VAL A 602 -10.56 -19.67 45.14
CA VAL A 602 -11.67 -19.00 45.82
C VAL A 602 -11.50 -19.09 47.34
N CYS A 603 -11.36 -17.94 47.99
CA CYS A 603 -11.21 -17.82 49.44
C CYS A 603 -12.51 -17.32 50.08
N TYR A 604 -12.99 -18.01 51.11
CA TYR A 604 -14.19 -17.63 51.88
C TYR A 604 -13.80 -17.14 53.27
N TYR A 605 -13.95 -15.83 53.51
CA TYR A 605 -13.58 -15.20 54.78
C TYR A 605 -14.76 -15.14 55.75
N ASP A 606 -15.97 -14.87 55.24
CA ASP A 606 -17.21 -14.84 56.00
C ASP A 606 -18.32 -15.46 55.16
N THR A 607 -18.88 -16.55 55.65
CA THR A 607 -19.91 -17.36 54.98
C THR A 607 -21.30 -17.18 55.60
N ASN A 608 -21.48 -16.23 56.52
CA ASN A 608 -22.73 -15.95 57.20
C ASN A 608 -23.43 -14.74 56.58
N LEU A 609 -24.52 -14.97 55.86
CA LEU A 609 -25.33 -13.92 55.23
C LEU A 609 -26.56 -13.56 56.09
N GLY A 610 -26.61 -14.06 57.33
CA GLY A 610 -27.60 -13.72 58.35
C GLY A 610 -28.87 -14.56 58.30
N ASN A 611 -28.91 -15.62 57.49
CA ASN A 611 -30.06 -16.52 57.42
C ASN A 611 -29.60 -17.98 57.19
N PRO A 612 -29.62 -18.80 58.26
CA PRO A 612 -29.08 -20.16 58.22
C PRO A 612 -29.98 -21.17 57.51
N SER A 613 -31.17 -20.76 57.07
CA SER A 613 -32.12 -21.65 56.40
C SER A 613 -31.98 -21.64 54.88
N THR A 614 -31.49 -20.55 54.29
CA THR A 614 -31.54 -20.32 52.84
C THR A 614 -30.27 -19.72 52.25
N GLU A 615 -29.37 -19.11 53.03
CA GLU A 615 -28.23 -18.35 52.50
C GLU A 615 -26.90 -18.78 53.15
N ASP A 616 -26.84 -18.90 54.49
CA ASP A 616 -25.57 -19.13 55.18
C ASP A 616 -24.87 -20.41 54.66
N ARG A 617 -23.55 -20.33 54.57
CA ARG A 617 -22.67 -21.43 54.15
C ARG A 617 -22.97 -21.94 52.73
N GLY A 618 -23.59 -21.11 51.89
CA GLY A 618 -23.88 -21.42 50.49
C GLY A 618 -25.05 -22.39 50.32
N ILE A 619 -25.98 -22.47 51.28
CA ILE A 619 -27.09 -23.44 51.23
C ILE A 619 -28.03 -23.24 50.04
N GLY A 620 -28.18 -22.02 49.53
CA GLY A 620 -28.92 -21.70 48.30
C GLY A 620 -28.04 -21.58 47.05
N ALA A 621 -26.71 -21.69 47.20
CA ALA A 621 -25.78 -21.30 46.15
C ALA A 621 -25.26 -22.48 45.32
N THR A 622 -24.78 -22.18 44.13
CA THR A 622 -23.96 -23.09 43.31
C THR A 622 -22.50 -22.60 43.30
N ILE A 623 -21.57 -23.54 43.53
CA ILE A 623 -20.12 -23.29 43.50
C ILE A 623 -19.45 -24.30 42.57
N GLY A 624 -18.73 -23.80 41.57
CA GLY A 624 -18.16 -24.62 40.50
C GLY A 624 -17.56 -23.82 39.36
N ILE A 625 -16.94 -24.54 38.43
CA ILE A 625 -16.58 -24.03 37.09
C ILE A 625 -17.40 -24.76 36.04
N ASP A 626 -17.80 -24.04 35.00
CA ASP A 626 -18.73 -24.54 33.98
C ASP A 626 -18.25 -24.11 32.59
N GLN A 627 -18.11 -25.07 31.67
CA GLN A 627 -17.91 -24.82 30.24
C GLN A 627 -19.25 -24.70 29.48
N GLY A 628 -20.38 -24.75 30.19
CA GLY A 628 -21.72 -24.82 29.64
C GLY A 628 -22.17 -26.29 29.55
N PRO A 629 -22.86 -26.72 28.46
CA PRO A 629 -23.38 -28.09 28.40
C PRO A 629 -22.33 -29.18 28.21
N ALA A 630 -21.07 -28.82 27.96
CA ALA A 630 -20.02 -29.75 27.56
C ALA A 630 -19.35 -30.41 28.77
N ASP A 631 -18.92 -29.61 29.75
CA ASP A 631 -18.17 -30.08 30.91
C ASP A 631 -18.27 -29.08 32.06
N ALA A 632 -18.15 -29.58 33.29
CA ALA A 632 -18.20 -28.76 34.48
C ALA A 632 -17.60 -29.48 35.69
N LEU A 633 -17.02 -28.72 36.62
CA LEU A 633 -16.52 -29.22 37.89
C LEU A 633 -17.22 -28.51 39.06
N GLN A 634 -18.16 -29.22 39.69
CA GLN A 634 -18.97 -28.70 40.79
C GLN A 634 -18.34 -29.03 42.15
N PHE A 635 -18.20 -28.03 43.02
CA PHE A 635 -17.92 -28.26 44.44
C PHE A 635 -19.20 -28.53 45.23
N SER A 636 -20.20 -27.65 45.09
CA SER A 636 -21.48 -27.79 45.79
C SER A 636 -22.63 -27.10 45.06
N CYS A 637 -23.84 -27.57 45.33
CA CYS A 637 -25.08 -26.97 44.83
C CYS A 637 -26.16 -27.11 45.90
N ASN A 638 -26.83 -26.01 46.24
CA ASN A 638 -27.96 -25.98 47.17
C ASN A 638 -27.69 -26.76 48.48
N THR A 639 -26.49 -26.62 49.02
CA THR A 639 -26.02 -27.38 50.19
C THR A 639 -25.07 -26.51 51.01
N ALA A 640 -25.24 -26.52 52.35
CA ALA A 640 -24.40 -25.77 53.30
C ALA A 640 -22.97 -26.35 53.42
N SER A 641 -22.19 -26.23 52.35
CA SER A 641 -20.85 -26.81 52.22
C SER A 641 -19.72 -25.82 52.53
N LEU A 642 -19.99 -24.52 52.51
CA LEU A 642 -18.98 -23.50 52.77
C LEU A 642 -18.70 -23.34 54.27
N SER A 643 -17.51 -22.83 54.58
CA SER A 643 -17.11 -22.47 55.94
C SER A 643 -16.08 -21.34 55.90
N ASP A 644 -16.04 -20.51 56.93
CA ASP A 644 -15.02 -19.48 57.07
C ASP A 644 -13.63 -20.12 57.10
N GLY A 645 -12.69 -19.59 56.32
CA GLY A 645 -11.36 -20.17 56.16
C GLY A 645 -11.29 -21.28 55.11
N LEU A 646 -12.36 -21.56 54.37
CA LEU A 646 -12.30 -22.49 53.24
C LEU A 646 -11.58 -21.84 52.05
N LEU A 647 -10.60 -22.54 51.50
CA LEU A 647 -10.00 -22.27 50.20
C LEU A 647 -10.45 -23.37 49.23
N ILE A 648 -10.94 -22.96 48.05
CA ILE A 648 -11.21 -23.84 46.92
C ILE A 648 -10.15 -23.57 45.86
N GLN A 649 -9.61 -24.64 45.27
CA GLN A 649 -8.72 -24.55 44.12
C GLN A 649 -9.26 -25.38 42.96
N TYR A 650 -9.19 -24.82 41.76
CA TYR A 650 -9.33 -25.53 40.50
C TYR A 650 -7.98 -25.44 39.79
N ILE A 651 -7.33 -26.57 39.66
CA ILE A 651 -5.99 -26.69 39.09
C ILE A 651 -6.13 -27.00 37.61
N HIS A 652 -5.54 -26.15 36.76
CA HIS A 652 -5.57 -26.31 35.31
C HIS A 652 -4.78 -27.57 34.90
N PRO A 653 -5.25 -28.34 33.89
CA PRO A 653 -4.52 -29.51 33.38
C PRO A 653 -3.19 -29.17 32.70
#